data_AF-A0A1I1N546-F1
#
_entry.id   AF-A0A1I1N546-F1
#
_cell.length_a   1.000
_cell.length_b   1.000
_cell.length_c   1.000
_cell.angle_alpha   90.00
_cell.angle_beta   90.00
_cell.angle_gamma   90.00
#
_symmetry.space_group_name_H-M   'P 1'
#
loop_
_entity.id
_entity.type
_entity.pdbx_description
1 polymer ?
#
loop_
_entity_poly.entity_id
_entity_poly.type
_entity_poly.pdbx_seq_one_letter_code
_entity_poly.pdbx_strand_id
1 'polypeptide(L)'
;MKTKLQTLLLLFLITITASAQQESTYWDNLKDRESTLGIEEGFTEVKTDEFTLKLVNASQTVAGLYPNSNPDFDFTPGERIEIRDKDGIYYIGDLNFRIKGEDGEWKSFSTAKHRKKVEALSVSGNVLAAADLSNTLGEENPLSIKRYYEKKDGGLVLRFEITNPTSKSVEIGALGTPMAFNNILEGKHLDETHADNVFFDPYIGNDAGYLEVKHLTGEGEALLVLPESNMPFEAYRPLNDDPSNRSIVFEGVHEWMALSKAYAEKEWKDKDQWNKPTSLSLGAGETQNFALKFVLAPSIKEIQDKLIEEQRPVAVGVPGYVLPMDVDGKLFLNYPEAVEEILVEPKGAITISEIEKKGAGFTEYEVKGNIWGRSRVTVTYKDGLEQTINYKVIKPEIEVVDDFGHFLMTEQWFDQPDEFFGRTNSVISYDYEDKKQITQDSRSWVAGLSDEGGAGSWLGAIMKQLIQPEKAEIEKLELFIDETLWGGIQYDEGKRKYGVKKSIFYYEPDSLPKGTYRDDINYNTWAAWNKEHAGDPGRSYNYPHVAAAYWVMYRLSRYHEGLVDNHDWKWYLEQAYHTSVTMPELAPWYAVFGQMEGTVFLNILKDLQAEGLTEMATSLEASMKKRADHWKSLNYPFGSEMPWDSTGQEEVFMWSDYFGYQQKANVTLNAILAYMPTMPHWAYNGNARRYWDFLYGGKLSRVERQIHHYGSGLNAIPVLKAYRNNPDFYLLKVGYGGTLGAISNITKDGFGSAAFHSYPSTMRIDYLSGDYGSNFFGYAINTATYITKNEDLGWLSFGGNIEEDDDEIIVSLTTAAKSKIFFEPKGLWLTLDAGTFKELIYDKSSGEIELVLNEKTKDSPEAYLRSNKELGLKFDKMNGAYKIPLKKKSISISIE
;
A
#
# COMPACT_ATOMS: atom_id res chain seq x y z
N MET A 1 17.77 4.40 -61.81
CA MET A 1 17.96 5.81 -61.35
C MET A 1 16.67 6.59 -61.56
N LYS A 2 15.70 6.51 -60.63
CA LYS A 2 14.57 7.45 -60.47
C LYS A 2 13.68 7.04 -59.27
N THR A 3 14.28 6.62 -58.16
CA THR A 3 13.53 6.24 -56.92
C THR A 3 14.38 6.39 -55.65
N LYS A 4 15.38 7.29 -55.65
CA LYS A 4 16.18 7.62 -54.46
C LYS A 4 16.26 9.12 -54.14
N LEU A 5 15.50 9.96 -54.86
CA LEU A 5 15.57 11.43 -54.70
C LEU A 5 14.28 12.07 -54.15
N GLN A 6 13.21 11.30 -53.92
CA GLN A 6 11.97 11.80 -53.29
C GLN A 6 11.85 11.43 -51.80
N THR A 7 12.57 10.41 -51.33
CA THR A 7 12.61 10.04 -49.90
C THR A 7 13.55 10.94 -49.08
N LEU A 8 14.46 11.66 -49.75
CA LEU A 8 15.41 12.57 -49.07
C LEU A 8 14.86 13.99 -48.86
N LEU A 9 13.74 14.35 -49.50
CA LEU A 9 13.16 15.70 -49.40
C LEU A 9 11.99 15.79 -48.39
N LEU A 10 11.38 14.67 -47.97
CA LEU A 10 10.38 14.66 -46.90
C LEU A 10 11.01 14.58 -45.49
N LEU A 11 12.25 14.09 -45.40
CA LEU A 11 13.04 14.05 -44.16
C LEU A 11 13.80 15.37 -43.87
N PHE A 12 13.74 16.35 -44.77
CA PHE A 12 14.43 17.64 -44.65
C PHE A 12 13.49 18.85 -44.51
N LEU A 13 12.17 18.62 -44.41
CA LEU A 13 11.15 19.67 -44.24
C LEU A 13 10.38 19.56 -42.91
N ILE A 14 10.81 18.68 -41.99
CA ILE A 14 10.39 18.68 -40.58
C ILE A 14 11.49 19.31 -39.68
N THR A 15 12.65 19.67 -40.24
CA THR A 15 13.79 20.20 -39.45
C THR A 15 13.98 21.72 -39.51
N ILE A 16 13.05 22.50 -40.08
CA ILE A 16 13.17 23.97 -40.08
C ILE A 16 11.81 24.63 -39.85
N THR A 17 11.20 24.36 -38.70
CA THR A 17 10.50 25.34 -37.84
C THR A 17 10.31 24.73 -36.45
N ALA A 18 11.38 24.18 -35.88
CA ALA A 18 11.50 24.09 -34.44
C ALA A 18 12.46 25.22 -34.06
N SER A 19 11.90 26.38 -33.74
CA SER A 19 12.52 27.24 -32.73
C SER A 19 12.97 26.30 -31.62
N ALA A 20 14.23 26.36 -31.22
CA ALA A 20 14.77 25.55 -30.13
C ALA A 20 13.99 25.83 -28.84
N GLN A 21 12.86 25.15 -28.65
CA GLN A 21 12.37 24.79 -27.34
C GLN A 21 13.22 23.61 -26.93
N GLN A 22 14.29 23.93 -26.21
CA GLN A 22 15.03 22.95 -25.43
C GLN A 22 14.00 22.13 -24.65
N GLU A 23 13.96 20.81 -24.84
CA GLU A 23 13.04 19.95 -24.08
C GLU A 23 13.23 20.22 -22.60
N SER A 24 12.13 20.49 -21.90
CA SER A 24 12.23 20.82 -20.49
C SER A 24 12.75 19.61 -19.72
N THR A 25 13.84 19.77 -18.97
CA THR A 25 14.36 18.70 -18.10
C THR A 25 13.67 18.75 -16.73
N TYR A 26 13.66 17.63 -16.00
CA TYR A 26 13.04 17.54 -14.67
C TYR A 26 13.52 18.62 -13.69
N TRP A 27 14.77 19.09 -13.82
CA TRP A 27 15.38 20.08 -12.93
C TRP A 27 15.27 21.54 -13.40
N ASP A 28 14.58 21.82 -14.51
CA ASP A 28 14.52 23.17 -15.11
C ASP A 28 13.97 24.24 -14.17
N ASN A 29 13.00 23.87 -13.35
CA ASN A 29 12.43 24.70 -12.27
C ASN A 29 13.46 25.19 -11.25
N LEU A 30 14.63 24.54 -11.16
CA LEU A 30 15.71 24.91 -10.24
C LEU A 30 16.93 25.56 -10.92
N LYS A 31 17.11 25.40 -12.24
CA LYS A 31 18.33 25.83 -12.96
C LYS A 31 18.65 27.31 -12.81
N ASP A 32 17.62 28.15 -12.87
CA ASP A 32 17.79 29.62 -12.82
C ASP A 32 17.68 30.20 -11.41
N ARG A 33 17.53 29.36 -10.38
CA ARG A 33 17.47 29.81 -8.98
C ARG A 33 18.88 30.02 -8.44
N GLU A 34 19.05 31.05 -7.62
CA GLU A 34 20.33 31.34 -6.96
C GLU A 34 20.68 30.26 -5.92
N SER A 35 21.94 29.81 -5.93
CA SER A 35 22.51 28.94 -4.89
C SER A 35 22.63 29.69 -3.57
N THR A 36 21.92 29.25 -2.55
CA THR A 36 21.80 29.94 -1.25
C THR A 36 22.15 29.06 -0.04
N LEU A 37 22.35 27.74 -0.25
CA LEU A 37 22.72 26.82 0.84
C LEU A 37 24.14 27.04 1.38
N GLY A 38 25.01 27.64 0.58
CA GLY A 38 26.40 27.97 0.95
C GLY A 38 27.35 26.77 0.90
N ILE A 39 27.19 25.90 -0.10
CA ILE A 39 28.02 24.69 -0.27
C ILE A 39 29.48 25.02 -0.62
N GLU A 40 29.74 26.20 -1.18
CA GLU A 40 31.07 26.72 -1.51
C GLU A 40 31.93 27.00 -0.27
N GLU A 41 31.31 27.17 0.91
CA GLU A 41 31.99 27.31 2.20
C GLU A 41 32.47 25.96 2.76
N GLY A 42 32.23 24.87 2.03
CA GLY A 42 32.67 23.51 2.33
C GLY A 42 31.79 22.77 3.33
N PHE A 43 32.30 21.62 3.78
CA PHE A 43 31.59 20.70 4.68
C PHE A 43 32.43 20.37 5.91
N THR A 44 31.77 20.04 7.01
CA THR A 44 32.37 19.49 8.21
C THR A 44 31.78 18.11 8.49
N GLU A 45 32.63 17.14 8.79
CA GLU A 45 32.21 15.81 9.23
C GLU A 45 32.35 15.67 10.74
N VAL A 46 31.30 15.16 11.37
CA VAL A 46 31.28 14.81 12.80
C VAL A 46 30.77 13.38 12.94
N LYS A 47 31.09 12.73 14.07
CA LYS A 47 30.79 11.31 14.27
C LYS A 47 30.10 11.03 15.59
N THR A 48 29.19 10.08 15.55
CA THR A 48 28.68 9.33 16.70
C THR A 48 29.23 7.90 16.63
N ASP A 49 28.75 7.00 17.48
CA ASP A 49 29.18 5.59 17.38
C ASP A 49 28.49 4.90 16.19
N GLU A 50 27.24 5.29 15.89
CA GLU A 50 26.45 4.70 14.80
C GLU A 50 26.59 5.45 13.47
N PHE A 51 26.83 6.76 13.48
CA PHE A 51 26.76 7.59 12.27
C PHE A 51 27.98 8.48 12.05
N THR A 52 28.31 8.70 10.78
CA THR A 52 29.07 9.85 10.30
C THR A 52 28.11 10.87 9.69
N LEU A 53 28.13 12.09 10.21
CA LEU A 53 27.26 13.19 9.81
C LEU A 53 28.08 14.25 9.06
N LYS A 54 27.68 14.57 7.84
CA LYS A 54 28.28 15.62 7.02
C LYS A 54 27.39 16.85 7.02
N LEU A 55 27.91 17.99 7.46
CA LEU A 55 27.20 19.27 7.58
C LEU A 55 27.74 20.29 6.59
N VAL A 56 26.85 21.06 5.96
CA VAL A 56 27.25 22.25 5.19
C VAL A 56 27.78 23.31 6.16
N ASN A 57 28.97 23.87 5.94
CA ASN A 57 29.57 24.81 6.88
C ASN A 57 28.74 26.09 7.06
N ALA A 58 28.12 26.58 6.00
CA ALA A 58 27.35 27.83 6.02
C ALA A 58 26.01 27.70 6.74
N SER A 59 25.23 26.66 6.45
CA SER A 59 23.87 26.48 6.99
C SER A 59 23.82 25.54 8.20
N GLN A 60 24.85 24.72 8.43
CA GLN A 60 24.86 23.56 9.33
C GLN A 60 23.66 22.61 9.13
N THR A 61 23.07 22.54 7.93
CA THR A 61 22.11 21.50 7.58
C THR A 61 22.84 20.21 7.16
N VAL A 62 22.16 19.08 7.27
CA VAL A 62 22.75 17.77 6.94
C VAL A 62 22.86 17.61 5.43
N ALA A 63 24.10 17.46 4.96
CA ALA A 63 24.46 17.16 3.57
C ALA A 63 24.66 15.65 3.31
N GLY A 64 24.85 14.86 4.38
CA GLY A 64 25.06 13.42 4.32
C GLY A 64 24.87 12.78 5.69
N LEU A 65 24.21 11.63 5.75
CA LEU A 65 24.03 10.82 6.95
C LEU A 65 24.37 9.37 6.62
N TYR A 66 25.55 8.94 7.05
CA TYR A 66 26.12 7.63 6.72
C TYR A 66 26.15 6.75 7.97
N PRO A 67 25.61 5.51 7.93
CA PRO A 67 25.85 4.55 8.98
C PRO A 67 27.33 4.14 8.98
N ASN A 68 27.97 4.07 10.15
CA ASN A 68 29.40 3.74 10.25
C ASN A 68 29.69 2.29 9.81
N SER A 69 28.68 1.42 9.87
CA SER A 69 28.67 0.03 9.36
C SER A 69 28.72 -0.04 7.83
N ASN A 70 28.19 0.96 7.14
CA ASN A 70 28.15 1.06 5.68
C ASN A 70 28.38 2.52 5.22
N PRO A 71 29.64 2.99 5.23
CA PRO A 71 29.97 4.40 4.98
C PRO A 71 29.69 4.87 3.55
N ASP A 72 29.43 3.95 2.61
CA ASP A 72 29.13 4.26 1.22
C ASP A 72 27.64 4.57 0.99
N PHE A 73 26.76 4.27 1.96
CA PHE A 73 25.33 4.51 1.85
C PHE A 73 24.90 5.82 2.54
N ASP A 74 24.26 6.71 1.79
CA ASP A 74 23.73 7.98 2.30
C ASP A 74 22.20 7.90 2.47
N PHE A 75 21.71 8.07 3.69
CA PHE A 75 20.25 8.16 3.92
C PHE A 75 19.64 9.44 3.32
N THR A 76 20.44 10.45 3.01
CA THR A 76 20.01 11.77 2.52
C THR A 76 20.24 11.93 1.02
N PRO A 77 19.58 12.88 0.33
CA PRO A 77 19.79 13.14 -1.09
C PRO A 77 21.12 13.90 -1.36
N GLY A 78 22.21 13.55 -0.68
CA GLY A 78 23.51 14.24 -0.75
C GLY A 78 24.10 14.29 -2.17
N GLU A 79 23.87 13.24 -2.98
CA GLU A 79 24.24 13.21 -4.40
C GLU A 79 23.62 14.36 -5.22
N ARG A 80 22.46 14.88 -4.80
CA ARG A 80 21.72 15.93 -5.50
C ARG A 80 21.96 17.32 -4.92
N ILE A 81 22.88 17.48 -3.96
CA ILE A 81 23.03 18.71 -3.19
C ILE A 81 23.34 19.94 -4.06
N GLU A 82 24.17 19.80 -5.10
CA GLU A 82 24.55 20.93 -5.98
C GLU A 82 23.36 21.49 -6.77
N ILE A 83 22.39 20.64 -7.12
CA ILE A 83 21.18 21.05 -7.84
C ILE A 83 20.13 21.56 -6.83
N ARG A 84 20.18 21.04 -5.60
CA ARG A 84 19.22 21.28 -4.52
C ARG A 84 19.69 22.33 -3.51
N ASP A 85 20.67 23.17 -3.84
CA ASP A 85 21.28 24.16 -2.94
C ASP A 85 20.55 25.53 -2.93
N LYS A 86 19.23 25.54 -3.16
CA LYS A 86 18.41 26.75 -3.37
C LYS A 86 17.49 27.07 -2.18
N ASP A 87 17.01 28.31 -2.13
CA ASP A 87 15.95 28.74 -1.22
C ASP A 87 14.65 27.96 -1.45
N GLY A 88 14.01 27.56 -0.36
CA GLY A 88 12.78 26.76 -0.31
C GLY A 88 13.00 25.25 -0.39
N ILE A 89 14.21 24.77 -0.68
CA ILE A 89 14.52 23.34 -0.69
C ILE A 89 14.85 22.87 0.71
N TYR A 90 14.26 21.77 1.17
CA TYR A 90 14.38 21.33 2.55
C TYR A 90 15.46 20.26 2.79
N TYR A 91 16.11 20.33 3.96
CA TYR A 91 17.12 19.39 4.45
C TYR A 91 16.85 19.00 5.91
N ILE A 92 17.40 17.85 6.35
CA ILE A 92 17.42 17.52 7.78
C ILE A 92 18.20 18.61 8.52
N GLY A 93 17.63 19.09 9.63
CA GLY A 93 18.15 20.20 10.42
C GLY A 93 17.49 21.54 10.12
N ASP A 94 16.67 21.66 9.08
CA ASP A 94 15.77 22.81 8.92
C ASP A 94 14.61 22.77 9.94
N LEU A 95 13.96 23.92 10.15
CA LEU A 95 12.82 24.06 11.05
C LEU A 95 11.75 24.96 10.41
N ASN A 96 10.50 24.51 10.47
CA ASN A 96 9.31 25.24 10.07
C ASN A 96 8.42 25.46 11.29
N PHE A 97 7.90 26.67 11.48
CA PHE A 97 6.99 26.93 12.60
C PHE A 97 6.00 28.04 12.30
N ARG A 98 4.88 28.03 13.03
CA ARG A 98 3.88 29.11 13.02
C ARG A 98 3.67 29.62 14.43
N ILE A 99 3.65 30.94 14.56
CA ILE A 99 3.35 31.61 15.82
C ILE A 99 2.13 32.52 15.70
N LYS A 100 1.50 32.78 16.84
CA LYS A 100 0.42 33.75 16.99
C LYS A 100 0.84 34.79 18.02
N GLY A 101 0.85 36.05 17.59
CA GLY A 101 1.06 37.21 18.46
C GLY A 101 -0.27 37.81 18.93
N GLU A 102 -0.23 39.03 19.46
CA GLU A 102 -1.44 39.75 19.92
C GLU A 102 -2.41 40.12 18.80
N ASP A 103 -1.95 40.20 17.56
CA ASP A 103 -2.82 40.45 16.39
C ASP A 103 -3.77 39.29 16.09
N GLY A 104 -3.54 38.12 16.71
CA GLY A 104 -4.40 36.95 16.61
C GLY A 104 -4.28 36.22 15.26
N GLU A 105 -3.27 36.51 14.45
CA GLU A 105 -3.03 35.82 13.17
C GLU A 105 -1.79 34.92 13.22
N TRP A 106 -1.87 33.79 12.51
CA TRP A 106 -0.74 32.86 12.38
C TRP A 106 0.30 33.41 11.40
N LYS A 107 1.54 33.55 11.84
CA LYS A 107 2.70 33.94 11.02
C LYS A 107 3.64 32.76 10.84
N SER A 108 4.03 32.49 9.60
CA SER A 108 4.87 31.35 9.23
C SER A 108 6.34 31.75 9.10
N PHE A 109 7.22 30.93 9.69
CA PHE A 109 8.66 31.08 9.65
C PHE A 109 9.29 29.75 9.22
N SER A 110 10.40 29.84 8.48
CA SER A 110 11.13 28.68 7.99
C SER A 110 12.59 29.02 7.80
N THR A 111 13.48 28.12 8.22
CA THR A 111 14.93 28.25 8.02
C THR A 111 15.36 28.01 6.57
N ALA A 112 14.50 27.38 5.75
CA ALA A 112 14.78 27.06 4.36
C ALA A 112 14.30 28.15 3.39
N LYS A 113 13.39 29.03 3.81
CA LYS A 113 12.72 30.00 2.92
C LYS A 113 13.67 31.06 2.36
N HIS A 114 14.55 31.62 3.20
CA HIS A 114 15.51 32.67 2.85
C HIS A 114 16.86 32.39 3.51
N ARG A 115 17.62 31.44 2.94
CA ARG A 115 18.82 30.90 3.57
C ARG A 115 19.88 31.98 3.74
N LYS A 116 20.52 31.97 4.91
CA LYS A 116 21.70 32.76 5.22
C LYS A 116 22.66 31.94 6.07
N LYS A 117 23.94 32.34 6.07
CA LYS A 117 24.96 31.75 6.94
C LYS A 117 24.54 31.86 8.41
N VAL A 118 24.52 30.72 9.10
CA VAL A 118 24.21 30.65 10.53
C VAL A 118 25.42 31.02 11.37
N GLU A 119 25.20 31.45 12.61
CA GLU A 119 26.31 31.74 13.53
C GLU A 119 26.67 30.47 14.30
N ALA A 120 27.85 29.90 14.02
CA ALA A 120 28.33 28.73 14.72
C ALA A 120 28.62 29.04 16.20
N LEU A 121 28.10 28.21 17.09
CA LEU A 121 28.30 28.32 18.53
C LEU A 121 29.48 27.44 18.98
N SER A 122 30.11 27.81 20.09
CA SER A 122 31.15 26.98 20.71
C SER A 122 30.55 25.67 21.22
N VAL A 123 31.18 24.54 20.86
CA VAL A 123 30.74 23.21 21.26
C VAL A 123 31.70 22.59 22.28
N SER A 124 31.17 21.74 23.17
CA SER A 124 31.96 20.99 24.14
C SER A 124 31.23 19.72 24.58
N GLY A 125 31.96 18.75 25.14
CA GLY A 125 31.38 17.50 25.62
C GLY A 125 30.74 16.71 24.48
N ASN A 126 29.43 16.44 24.61
CA ASN A 126 28.66 15.63 23.67
C ASN A 126 28.06 16.43 22.51
N VAL A 127 28.27 17.74 22.45
CA VAL A 127 27.79 18.58 21.33
C VAL A 127 28.78 18.50 20.18
N LEU A 128 28.31 18.02 19.02
CA LEU A 128 29.10 17.83 17.81
C LEU A 128 29.16 19.11 16.96
N ALA A 129 28.03 19.79 16.83
CA ALA A 129 27.89 21.07 16.13
C ALA A 129 26.71 21.84 16.73
N ALA A 130 26.81 23.17 16.76
CA ALA A 130 25.73 24.03 17.20
C ALA A 130 25.73 25.35 16.44
N ALA A 131 24.54 25.94 16.25
CA ALA A 131 24.38 27.24 15.61
C ALA A 131 23.16 28.01 16.11
N ASP A 132 23.27 29.34 16.08
CA ASP A 132 22.13 30.26 16.16
C ASP A 132 21.51 30.46 14.76
N LEU A 133 20.21 30.21 14.65
CA LEU A 133 19.47 30.24 13.39
C LEU A 133 18.82 31.60 13.08
N SER A 134 19.00 32.61 13.94
CA SER A 134 18.29 33.89 13.82
C SER A 134 18.48 34.57 12.46
N ASN A 135 19.65 34.40 11.83
CA ASN A 135 19.96 35.02 10.53
C ASN A 135 19.01 34.59 9.40
N THR A 136 18.42 33.39 9.46
CA THR A 136 17.54 32.85 8.39
C THR A 136 16.04 33.14 8.61
N LEU A 137 15.65 33.61 9.80
CA LEU A 137 14.24 33.72 10.18
C LEU A 137 13.61 35.10 9.91
N GLY A 138 14.42 36.08 9.50
CA GLY A 138 13.96 37.45 9.20
C GLY A 138 13.68 38.30 10.45
N GLU A 139 13.52 39.61 10.26
CA GLU A 139 13.39 40.59 11.35
C GLU A 139 12.05 40.51 12.09
N GLU A 140 11.02 39.92 11.48
CA GLU A 140 9.69 39.78 12.09
C GLU A 140 9.59 38.58 13.06
N ASN A 141 10.61 37.72 13.12
CA ASN A 141 10.63 36.58 14.04
C ASN A 141 10.94 37.05 15.48
N PRO A 142 10.05 36.78 16.45
CA PRO A 142 10.26 37.18 17.84
C PRO A 142 11.04 36.15 18.68
N LEU A 143 11.31 34.95 18.17
CA LEU A 143 11.93 33.86 18.93
C LEU A 143 13.44 33.75 18.66
N SER A 144 14.22 33.39 19.68
CA SER A 144 15.61 32.97 19.51
C SER A 144 15.66 31.45 19.38
N ILE A 145 16.26 30.94 18.29
CA ILE A 145 16.29 29.51 17.99
C ILE A 145 17.73 29.09 17.74
N LYS A 146 18.18 28.10 18.53
CA LYS A 146 19.49 27.46 18.36
C LYS A 146 19.31 25.99 18.02
N ARG A 147 20.17 25.47 17.16
CA ARG A 147 20.21 24.06 16.80
C ARG A 147 21.47 23.41 17.32
N TYR A 148 21.35 22.17 17.77
CA TYR A 148 22.42 21.33 18.28
C TYR A 148 22.36 19.95 17.63
N TYR A 149 23.51 19.45 17.21
CA TYR A 149 23.73 18.04 16.91
C TYR A 149 24.55 17.46 18.04
N GLU A 150 24.04 16.39 18.65
CA GLU A 150 24.59 15.84 19.90
C GLU A 150 24.76 14.33 19.78
N LYS A 151 25.71 13.79 20.53
CA LYS A 151 25.88 12.34 20.71
C LYS A 151 25.18 11.91 22.00
N LYS A 152 24.30 10.91 21.92
CA LYS A 152 23.67 10.29 23.09
C LYS A 152 23.49 8.79 22.87
N ASP A 153 24.03 7.99 23.78
CA ASP A 153 23.92 6.52 23.78
C ASP A 153 24.24 5.89 22.42
N GLY A 154 25.35 6.33 21.81
CA GLY A 154 25.81 5.86 20.50
C GLY A 154 25.15 6.52 19.29
N GLY A 155 23.90 6.97 19.42
CA GLY A 155 23.11 7.61 18.36
C GLY A 155 23.33 9.13 18.21
N LEU A 156 22.65 9.69 17.21
CA LEU A 156 22.65 11.12 16.88
C LEU A 156 21.38 11.79 17.40
N VAL A 157 21.49 12.93 18.07
CA VAL A 157 20.36 13.76 18.51
C VAL A 157 20.37 15.09 17.77
N LEU A 158 19.24 15.46 17.16
CA LEU A 158 18.97 16.79 16.61
C LEU A 158 18.06 17.53 17.59
N ARG A 159 18.56 18.61 18.20
CA ARG A 159 17.83 19.41 19.18
C ARG A 159 17.70 20.87 18.74
N PHE A 160 16.50 21.43 18.92
CA PHE A 160 16.20 22.85 18.80
C PHE A 160 15.88 23.43 20.18
N GLU A 161 16.66 24.42 20.60
CA GLU A 161 16.37 25.25 21.78
C GLU A 161 15.64 26.50 21.32
N ILE A 162 14.38 26.66 21.75
CA ILE A 162 13.53 27.79 21.38
C ILE A 162 13.30 28.64 22.62
N THR A 163 13.75 29.89 22.56
CA THR A 163 13.58 30.87 23.64
C THR A 163 12.70 32.01 23.17
N ASN A 164 11.81 32.49 24.04
CA ASN A 164 11.08 33.74 23.83
C ASN A 164 11.80 34.89 24.57
N PRO A 165 12.67 35.66 23.89
CA PRO A 165 13.38 36.78 24.51
C PRO A 165 12.48 38.01 24.76
N THR A 166 11.23 37.99 24.31
CA THR A 166 10.32 39.12 24.43
C THR A 166 9.69 39.22 25.82
N SER A 167 9.00 40.32 26.09
CA SER A 167 8.26 40.54 27.34
C SER A 167 6.83 40.00 27.33
N LYS A 168 6.39 39.38 26.23
CA LYS A 168 5.02 38.88 26.03
C LYS A 168 5.05 37.40 25.73
N SER A 169 3.96 36.68 26.00
CA SER A 169 3.87 35.27 25.60
C SER A 169 3.69 35.14 24.09
N VAL A 170 4.28 34.09 23.52
CA VAL A 170 4.13 33.72 22.10
C VAL A 170 3.55 32.30 22.04
N GLU A 171 2.45 32.13 21.32
CA GLU A 171 1.90 30.79 21.05
C GLU A 171 2.55 30.23 19.78
N ILE A 172 3.18 29.05 19.89
CA ILE A 172 3.67 28.25 18.77
C ILE A 172 2.58 27.24 18.41
N GLY A 173 1.92 27.44 17.28
CA GLY A 173 0.82 26.58 16.82
C GLY A 173 1.21 25.58 15.74
N ALA A 174 2.39 25.72 15.14
CA ALA A 174 2.98 24.66 14.34
C ALA A 174 4.48 24.61 14.61
N LEU A 175 5.04 23.40 14.70
CA LEU A 175 6.47 23.16 14.82
C LEU A 175 6.78 21.86 14.09
N GLY A 176 7.53 21.96 12.99
CA GLY A 176 7.87 20.83 12.15
C GLY A 176 9.33 20.84 11.70
N THR A 177 9.90 19.66 11.54
CA THR A 177 11.27 19.44 11.06
C THR A 177 11.23 18.58 9.79
N PRO A 178 11.77 19.07 8.66
CA PRO A 178 11.79 18.30 7.42
C PRO A 178 12.61 17.01 7.51
N MET A 179 12.02 15.92 7.05
CA MET A 179 12.61 14.58 6.99
C MET A 179 13.06 14.27 5.56
N ALA A 180 14.09 15.00 5.10
CA ALA A 180 14.57 14.95 3.72
C ALA A 180 15.51 13.75 3.48
N PHE A 181 14.92 12.56 3.34
CA PHE A 181 15.62 11.32 2.99
C PHE A 181 15.68 11.08 1.47
N ASN A 182 16.56 10.19 1.01
CA ASN A 182 16.84 9.98 -0.41
C ASN A 182 15.75 9.18 -1.16
N ASN A 183 14.62 9.81 -1.50
CA ASN A 183 13.59 9.23 -2.39
C ASN A 183 13.56 9.87 -3.79
N ILE A 184 14.68 10.42 -4.25
CA ILE A 184 14.82 11.02 -5.59
C ILE A 184 15.34 9.93 -6.54
N LEU A 185 14.44 9.40 -7.36
CA LEU A 185 14.72 8.34 -8.33
C LEU A 185 15.02 8.91 -9.73
N GLU A 186 14.86 10.22 -9.91
CA GLU A 186 15.07 10.89 -11.19
C GLU A 186 16.48 10.61 -11.74
N GLY A 187 16.52 10.18 -13.01
CA GLY A 187 17.75 9.91 -13.75
C GLY A 187 18.48 8.63 -13.34
N LYS A 188 17.93 7.81 -12.43
CA LYS A 188 18.51 6.53 -12.01
C LYS A 188 17.88 5.36 -12.76
N HIS A 189 18.70 4.35 -13.05
CA HIS A 189 18.19 3.04 -13.43
C HIS A 189 17.79 2.23 -12.18
N LEU A 190 17.15 1.07 -12.40
CA LEU A 190 16.57 0.27 -11.31
C LEU A 190 17.62 -0.20 -10.29
N ASP A 191 18.79 -0.66 -10.75
CA ASP A 191 19.86 -1.13 -9.85
C ASP A 191 20.40 0.00 -8.96
N GLU A 192 20.60 1.20 -9.53
CA GLU A 192 21.04 2.39 -8.79
C GLU A 192 19.96 2.85 -7.80
N THR A 193 18.69 2.80 -8.23
CA THR A 193 17.55 3.13 -7.38
C THR A 193 17.48 2.22 -6.16
N HIS A 194 17.62 0.90 -6.34
CA HIS A 194 17.62 -0.02 -5.21
C HIS A 194 18.87 0.13 -4.32
N ALA A 195 20.03 0.47 -4.88
CA ALA A 195 21.27 0.61 -4.14
C ALA A 195 21.33 1.88 -3.27
N ASP A 196 20.80 3.00 -3.77
CA ASP A 196 21.08 4.33 -3.20
C ASP A 196 19.89 4.97 -2.48
N ASN A 197 18.66 4.55 -2.80
CA ASN A 197 17.46 5.22 -2.33
C ASN A 197 16.84 4.51 -1.12
N VAL A 198 15.97 5.27 -0.44
CA VAL A 198 15.19 4.79 0.71
C VAL A 198 13.71 5.08 0.59
N PHE A 199 12.91 4.25 1.24
CA PHE A 199 11.54 4.59 1.62
C PHE A 199 11.41 4.78 3.11
N PHE A 200 10.47 5.64 3.48
CA PHE A 200 10.21 6.00 4.86
C PHE A 200 8.73 6.17 5.20
N ASP A 201 8.32 5.51 6.27
CA ASP A 201 6.93 5.38 6.68
C ASP A 201 6.73 5.92 8.11
N PRO A 202 5.66 6.71 8.36
CA PRO A 202 5.43 7.33 9.66
C PRO A 202 4.50 6.51 10.55
N TYR A 203 4.95 6.18 11.76
CA TYR A 203 4.04 5.90 12.85
C TYR A 203 3.70 7.22 13.56
N ILE A 204 2.56 7.79 13.20
CA ILE A 204 2.03 9.05 13.76
C ILE A 204 1.40 8.76 15.14
N GLY A 205 2.25 8.34 16.07
CA GLY A 205 1.91 7.71 17.35
C GLY A 205 2.04 8.61 18.58
N ASN A 206 2.01 9.94 18.42
CA ASN A 206 2.35 10.92 19.46
C ASN A 206 3.73 10.64 20.07
N ASP A 207 3.87 10.57 21.39
CA ASP A 207 5.13 10.35 22.06
C ASP A 207 5.67 8.95 21.83
N ALA A 208 4.90 7.99 21.31
CA ALA A 208 5.43 6.68 20.88
C ALA A 208 5.73 6.62 19.38
N GLY A 209 5.47 7.71 18.64
CA GLY A 209 5.65 7.76 17.20
C GLY A 209 7.11 7.57 16.78
N TYR A 210 7.31 7.14 15.55
CA TYR A 210 8.63 7.01 14.93
C TYR A 210 8.54 7.06 13.41
N LEU A 211 9.65 7.34 12.74
CA LEU A 211 9.78 7.20 11.30
C LEU A 211 10.76 6.06 11.00
N GLU A 212 10.34 5.07 10.22
CA GLU A 212 11.25 4.05 9.67
C GLU A 212 11.81 4.55 8.35
N VAL A 213 13.11 4.37 8.11
CA VAL A 213 13.78 4.68 6.83
C VAL A 213 14.55 3.44 6.39
N LYS A 214 14.13 2.85 5.27
CA LYS A 214 14.51 1.51 4.81
C LYS A 214 15.11 1.58 3.41
N HIS A 215 16.19 0.84 3.19
CA HIS A 215 16.79 0.66 1.87
C HIS A 215 15.77 0.04 0.91
N LEU A 216 15.78 0.47 -0.36
CA LEU A 216 14.89 -0.10 -1.38
C LEU A 216 15.18 -1.58 -1.67
N THR A 217 16.36 -2.08 -1.32
CA THR A 217 16.69 -3.52 -1.36
C THR A 217 15.85 -4.36 -0.39
N GLY A 218 15.37 -3.74 0.70
CA GLY A 218 14.78 -4.44 1.83
C GLY A 218 15.78 -5.20 2.71
N GLU A 219 17.07 -4.98 2.49
CA GLU A 219 18.17 -5.60 3.22
C GLU A 219 18.99 -4.53 3.94
N GLY A 220 19.72 -4.95 4.97
CA GLY A 220 20.56 -4.06 5.78
C GLY A 220 19.79 -3.38 6.92
N GLU A 221 20.48 -2.45 7.57
CA GLU A 221 19.98 -1.72 8.73
C GLU A 221 18.86 -0.76 8.33
N ALA A 222 17.87 -0.60 9.22
CA ALA A 222 16.84 0.41 9.07
C ALA A 222 17.14 1.58 10.01
N LEU A 223 17.09 2.81 9.50
CA LEU A 223 17.21 4.00 10.33
C LEU A 223 15.86 4.30 10.97
N LEU A 224 15.86 4.53 12.29
CA LEU A 224 14.71 5.00 13.05
C LEU A 224 14.92 6.44 13.52
N VAL A 225 13.90 7.27 13.34
CA VAL A 225 13.82 8.60 13.94
C VAL A 225 12.81 8.57 15.08
N LEU A 226 13.26 8.88 16.29
CA LEU A 226 12.52 8.73 17.55
C LEU A 226 12.37 10.07 18.29
N PRO A 227 11.26 10.30 19.02
CA PRO A 227 11.12 11.39 19.97
C PRO A 227 12.15 11.29 21.10
N GLU A 228 12.87 12.37 21.37
CA GLU A 228 13.83 12.45 22.48
C GLU A 228 13.39 13.45 23.56
N SER A 229 12.88 14.63 23.18
CA SER A 229 12.36 15.60 24.14
C SER A 229 11.31 16.50 23.48
N ASN A 230 10.09 16.53 24.01
CA ASN A 230 8.97 17.38 23.54
C ASN A 230 8.69 17.32 22.03
N MET A 231 9.04 16.23 21.36
CA MET A 231 8.82 16.03 19.92
C MET A 231 7.85 14.86 19.66
N PRO A 232 6.59 14.93 20.10
CA PRO A 232 5.60 13.92 19.72
C PRO A 232 5.49 13.86 18.19
N PHE A 233 5.20 12.69 17.62
CA PHE A 233 4.83 12.56 16.21
C PHE A 233 3.34 12.84 16.04
N GLU A 234 2.92 14.10 16.23
CA GLU A 234 1.52 14.50 16.21
C GLU A 234 0.94 14.46 14.79
N ALA A 235 1.69 14.97 13.81
CA ALA A 235 1.26 14.99 12.41
C ALA A 235 2.44 14.81 11.45
N TYR A 236 2.12 14.42 10.22
CA TYR A 236 3.08 14.25 9.14
C TYR A 236 2.62 15.04 7.92
N ARG A 237 3.32 16.14 7.60
CA ARG A 237 2.86 17.12 6.61
C ARG A 237 3.71 17.07 5.33
N PRO A 238 3.10 16.99 4.13
CA PRO A 238 3.82 17.17 2.88
C PRO A 238 4.30 18.62 2.71
N LEU A 239 5.56 18.81 2.32
CA LEU A 239 6.16 20.11 2.02
C LEU A 239 5.96 20.45 0.54
N ASN A 240 4.73 20.84 0.19
CA ASN A 240 4.33 21.20 -1.18
C ASN A 240 4.99 22.47 -1.72
N ASP A 241 5.63 23.24 -0.84
CA ASP A 241 6.36 24.45 -1.16
C ASP A 241 7.85 24.20 -1.45
N ASP A 242 8.34 22.95 -1.30
CA ASP A 242 9.63 22.57 -1.88
C ASP A 242 9.53 22.76 -3.40
N PRO A 243 10.43 23.54 -4.03
CA PRO A 243 10.32 23.86 -5.44
C PRO A 243 10.59 22.66 -6.34
N SER A 244 11.13 21.54 -5.84
CA SER A 244 11.47 20.34 -6.60
C SER A 244 10.21 19.64 -7.13
N ASN A 245 10.27 19.17 -8.38
CA ASN A 245 9.09 18.63 -9.07
C ASN A 245 8.65 17.30 -8.47
N ARG A 246 7.48 17.24 -7.82
CA ARG A 246 6.90 15.95 -7.40
C ARG A 246 6.39 15.19 -8.63
N SER A 247 6.71 13.91 -8.73
CA SER A 247 6.31 13.05 -9.85
C SER A 247 6.40 11.58 -9.45
N ILE A 248 6.27 10.67 -10.41
CA ILE A 248 6.49 9.23 -10.21
C ILE A 248 7.92 8.88 -9.74
N VAL A 249 8.90 9.76 -9.96
CA VAL A 249 10.30 9.55 -9.57
C VAL A 249 10.69 10.32 -8.30
N PHE A 250 9.77 11.06 -7.70
CA PHE A 250 10.00 11.77 -6.45
C PHE A 250 8.67 12.07 -5.76
N GLU A 251 8.39 11.37 -4.67
CA GLU A 251 7.18 11.63 -3.88
C GLU A 251 7.16 13.04 -3.32
N GLY A 252 8.32 13.64 -3.01
CA GLY A 252 8.44 14.89 -2.26
C GLY A 252 8.96 14.69 -0.83
N VAL A 253 9.23 15.80 -0.15
CA VAL A 253 9.64 15.82 1.26
C VAL A 253 8.42 16.01 2.14
N HIS A 254 8.45 15.37 3.31
CA HIS A 254 7.48 15.59 4.37
C HIS A 254 8.22 16.04 5.64
N GLU A 255 7.50 16.68 6.55
CA GLU A 255 8.02 17.04 7.86
C GLU A 255 7.34 16.26 8.99
N TRP A 256 8.15 15.94 9.98
CA TRP A 256 7.69 15.53 11.31
C TRP A 256 7.12 16.76 12.01
N MET A 257 5.89 16.70 12.51
CA MET A 257 5.29 17.81 13.27
C MET A 257 5.05 17.43 14.72
N ALA A 258 5.63 18.23 15.62
CA ALA A 258 5.38 18.16 17.07
C ALA A 258 4.13 18.94 17.47
N LEU A 259 3.80 20.01 16.75
CA LEU A 259 2.62 20.85 16.98
C LEU A 259 1.97 21.14 15.62
N SER A 260 0.64 21.07 15.54
CA SER A 260 -0.08 21.23 14.27
C SER A 260 -1.37 22.09 14.32
N LYS A 261 -1.72 22.66 15.49
CA LYS A 261 -2.94 23.46 15.66
C LYS A 261 -3.11 24.58 14.62
N ALA A 262 -2.04 25.28 14.24
CA ALA A 262 -2.11 26.38 13.27
C ALA A 262 -2.54 25.91 11.87
N TYR A 263 -2.19 24.68 11.48
CA TYR A 263 -2.66 24.08 10.23
C TYR A 263 -4.09 23.56 10.37
N ALA A 264 -4.43 22.96 11.52
CA ALA A 264 -5.80 22.52 11.83
C ALA A 264 -6.83 23.66 11.83
N GLU A 265 -6.43 24.87 12.24
CA GLU A 265 -7.28 26.07 12.20
C GLU A 265 -7.38 26.72 10.81
N LYS A 266 -6.54 26.31 9.84
CA LYS A 266 -6.43 26.92 8.51
C LYS A 266 -6.55 25.86 7.40
N GLU A 267 -5.45 25.33 6.87
CA GLU A 267 -5.44 24.45 5.69
C GLU A 267 -6.12 23.09 5.91
N TRP A 268 -6.21 22.62 7.16
CA TRP A 268 -6.81 21.34 7.52
C TRP A 268 -8.12 21.50 8.29
N LYS A 269 -8.73 22.67 8.16
CA LYS A 269 -10.00 22.96 8.81
C LYS A 269 -11.05 21.90 8.43
N ASP A 270 -11.80 21.45 9.42
CA ASP A 270 -12.87 20.46 9.28
C ASP A 270 -12.39 19.06 8.80
N LYS A 271 -11.12 18.71 9.05
CA LYS A 271 -10.55 17.38 8.79
C LYS A 271 -10.26 16.66 10.09
N ASP A 272 -10.74 15.42 10.25
CA ASP A 272 -10.35 14.61 11.41
C ASP A 272 -8.94 14.06 11.21
N GLN A 273 -8.00 14.69 11.90
CA GLN A 273 -6.58 14.34 11.92
C GLN A 273 -6.35 13.04 12.70
N TRP A 274 -5.21 12.41 12.44
CA TRP A 274 -4.77 11.18 13.13
C TRP A 274 -4.67 11.41 14.63
N ASN A 275 -4.03 12.51 15.06
CA ASN A 275 -3.93 12.93 16.46
C ASN A 275 -4.61 14.28 16.68
N LYS A 276 -4.87 14.59 17.96
CA LYS A 276 -5.45 15.88 18.34
C LYS A 276 -4.42 16.99 18.10
N PRO A 277 -4.72 18.02 17.30
CA PRO A 277 -3.77 19.10 17.06
C PRO A 277 -3.46 19.92 18.31
N THR A 278 -2.19 20.19 18.60
CA THR A 278 -1.76 20.97 19.77
C THR A 278 -0.92 22.22 19.43
N SER A 279 -0.76 23.09 20.43
CA SER A 279 0.11 24.27 20.42
C SER A 279 0.81 24.42 21.78
N LEU A 280 1.89 25.19 21.81
CA LEU A 280 2.64 25.54 23.03
C LEU A 280 2.61 27.06 23.25
N SER A 281 2.32 27.51 24.46
CA SER A 281 2.49 28.92 24.85
C SER A 281 3.83 29.08 25.55
N LEU A 282 4.72 29.91 25.00
CA LEU A 282 6.03 30.20 25.58
C LEU A 282 5.99 31.58 26.27
N GLY A 283 6.18 31.62 27.59
CA GLY A 283 6.20 32.84 28.39
C GLY A 283 7.42 33.72 28.12
N ALA A 284 7.42 34.93 28.70
CA ALA A 284 8.55 35.86 28.57
C ALA A 284 9.82 35.29 29.22
N GLY A 285 10.91 35.19 28.45
CA GLY A 285 12.17 34.60 28.87
C GLY A 285 12.19 33.07 28.99
N GLU A 286 11.09 32.40 28.66
CA GLU A 286 11.00 30.94 28.74
C GLU A 286 11.72 30.27 27.57
N THR A 287 12.31 29.12 27.86
CA THR A 287 13.07 28.30 26.91
C THR A 287 12.54 26.87 26.93
N GLN A 288 12.27 26.29 25.76
CA GLN A 288 11.87 24.90 25.60
C GLN A 288 12.80 24.19 24.60
N ASN A 289 13.14 22.93 24.90
CA ASN A 289 13.92 22.08 24.00
C ASN A 289 13.03 21.10 23.26
N PHE A 290 13.30 20.92 21.97
CA PHE A 290 12.63 19.97 21.09
C PHE A 290 13.68 19.09 20.41
N ALA A 291 13.67 17.78 20.63
CA ALA A 291 14.71 16.89 20.15
C ALA A 291 14.20 15.57 19.54
N LEU A 292 14.87 15.14 18.47
CA LEU A 292 14.73 13.82 17.85
C LEU A 292 16.04 13.05 17.98
N LYS A 293 15.97 11.73 18.20
CA LYS A 293 17.10 10.80 18.20
C LYS A 293 17.05 9.89 16.98
N PHE A 294 18.20 9.66 16.37
CA PHE A 294 18.41 8.79 15.22
C PHE A 294 19.21 7.57 15.67
N VAL A 295 18.70 6.37 15.36
CA VAL A 295 19.32 5.07 15.72
C VAL A 295 19.15 4.05 14.60
N LEU A 296 20.00 3.03 14.58
CA LEU A 296 19.92 1.92 13.61
C LEU A 296 19.28 0.67 14.23
N ALA A 297 18.27 0.12 13.57
CA ALA A 297 17.82 -1.24 13.79
C ALA A 297 18.63 -2.19 12.88
N PRO A 298 19.06 -3.38 13.35
CA PRO A 298 19.91 -4.28 12.56
C PRO A 298 19.26 -4.76 11.24
N SER A 299 17.93 -4.86 11.22
CA SER A 299 17.14 -5.10 10.02
C SER A 299 15.70 -4.62 10.16
N ILE A 300 14.94 -4.66 9.06
CA ILE A 300 13.51 -4.34 9.02
C ILE A 300 12.68 -5.17 10.02
N LYS A 301 13.06 -6.44 10.25
CA LYS A 301 12.31 -7.33 11.15
C LYS A 301 12.57 -7.03 12.62
N GLU A 302 13.73 -6.46 12.93
CA GLU A 302 14.22 -6.17 14.29
C GLU A 302 13.88 -4.73 14.74
N ILE A 303 13.07 -3.99 13.97
CA ILE A 303 12.64 -2.63 14.32
C ILE A 303 11.94 -2.59 15.69
N GLN A 304 11.02 -3.53 15.95
CA GLN A 304 10.30 -3.58 17.24
C GLN A 304 11.23 -3.91 18.41
N ASP A 305 12.24 -4.77 18.19
CA ASP A 305 13.23 -5.09 19.21
C ASP A 305 14.09 -3.86 19.53
N LYS A 306 14.51 -3.10 18.50
CA LYS A 306 15.23 -1.84 18.68
C LYS A 306 14.38 -0.79 19.40
N LEU A 307 13.08 -0.72 19.14
CA LEU A 307 12.18 0.17 19.90
C LEU A 307 12.14 -0.20 21.39
N ILE A 308 12.09 -1.50 21.73
CA ILE A 308 12.13 -1.95 23.12
C ILE A 308 13.46 -1.60 23.77
N GLU A 309 14.59 -1.80 23.07
CA GLU A 309 15.93 -1.42 23.53
C GLU A 309 16.03 0.08 23.85
N GLU A 310 15.45 0.92 22.98
CA GLU A 310 15.37 2.37 23.14
C GLU A 310 14.29 2.82 24.14
N GLN A 311 13.69 1.88 24.89
CA GLN A 311 12.64 2.11 25.86
C GLN A 311 11.48 2.91 25.26
N ARG A 312 11.01 2.48 24.09
CA ARG A 312 9.88 3.07 23.38
C ARG A 312 8.66 2.14 23.46
N PRO A 313 7.44 2.66 23.59
CA PRO A 313 6.27 1.81 23.60
C PRO A 313 6.11 1.05 22.28
N VAL A 314 5.98 -0.28 22.39
CA VAL A 314 5.64 -1.16 21.27
C VAL A 314 4.20 -1.65 21.44
N ALA A 315 3.42 -1.54 20.37
CA ALA A 315 2.05 -2.03 20.28
C ALA A 315 1.93 -3.04 19.14
N VAL A 316 1.37 -4.22 19.42
CA VAL A 316 1.12 -5.26 18.42
C VAL A 316 -0.36 -5.61 18.41
N GLY A 317 -1.05 -5.29 17.32
CA GLY A 317 -2.45 -5.65 17.11
C GLY A 317 -2.59 -6.98 16.37
N VAL A 318 -3.56 -7.81 16.77
CA VAL A 318 -3.94 -9.06 16.10
C VAL A 318 -5.46 -9.04 15.85
N PRO A 319 -5.94 -9.20 14.60
CA PRO A 319 -5.17 -9.51 13.38
C PRO A 319 -4.43 -8.32 12.76
N GLY A 320 -4.54 -7.13 13.34
CA GLY A 320 -3.96 -5.89 12.84
C GLY A 320 -4.76 -4.70 13.34
N TYR A 321 -4.84 -3.64 12.54
CA TYR A 321 -5.50 -2.38 12.93
C TYR A 321 -6.73 -2.04 12.08
N VAL A 322 -7.06 -2.88 11.11
CA VAL A 322 -8.41 -2.95 10.54
C VAL A 322 -9.16 -4.02 11.33
N LEU A 323 -10.26 -3.66 11.98
CA LEU A 323 -10.93 -4.52 12.96
C LEU A 323 -12.38 -4.78 12.55
N PRO A 324 -12.71 -5.98 12.03
CA PRO A 324 -14.09 -6.40 11.86
C PRO A 324 -14.83 -6.49 13.20
N MET A 325 -16.09 -6.07 13.23
CA MET A 325 -16.91 -6.03 14.46
C MET A 325 -17.20 -7.41 15.06
N ASP A 326 -17.16 -8.48 14.29
CA ASP A 326 -17.34 -9.86 14.77
C ASP A 326 -16.03 -10.50 15.24
N VAL A 327 -14.88 -9.86 15.00
CA VAL A 327 -13.58 -10.36 15.46
C VAL A 327 -13.33 -9.97 16.91
N ASP A 328 -12.81 -10.90 17.70
CA ASP A 328 -12.30 -10.68 19.04
C ASP A 328 -10.80 -10.38 18.94
N GLY A 329 -10.49 -9.10 18.78
CA GLY A 329 -9.13 -8.62 18.54
C GLY A 329 -8.27 -8.67 19.80
N LYS A 330 -6.95 -8.68 19.60
CA LYS A 330 -5.97 -8.59 20.69
C LYS A 330 -5.03 -7.41 20.44
N LEU A 331 -4.61 -6.77 21.52
CA LEU A 331 -3.56 -5.75 21.53
C LEU A 331 -2.54 -6.12 22.60
N PHE A 332 -1.27 -6.17 22.20
CA PHE A 332 -0.17 -6.40 23.12
C PHE A 332 0.66 -5.12 23.26
N LEU A 333 0.79 -4.63 24.48
CA LEU A 333 1.59 -3.44 24.80
C LEU A 333 2.86 -3.82 25.55
N ASN A 334 4.00 -3.27 25.14
CA ASN A 334 5.27 -3.41 25.81
C ASN A 334 5.89 -2.03 26.04
N TYR A 335 6.03 -1.67 27.31
CA TYR A 335 6.68 -0.45 27.77
C TYR A 335 7.10 -0.63 29.24
N PRO A 336 8.23 -0.04 29.70
CA PRO A 336 8.67 -0.18 31.10
C PRO A 336 7.65 0.34 32.12
N GLU A 337 6.91 1.40 31.78
CA GLU A 337 5.90 1.98 32.66
C GLU A 337 4.52 1.37 32.42
N ALA A 338 3.75 1.22 33.50
CA ALA A 338 2.40 0.69 33.42
C ALA A 338 1.45 1.69 32.73
N VAL A 339 0.42 1.15 32.09
CA VAL A 339 -0.71 1.94 31.58
C VAL A 339 -1.46 2.58 32.75
N GLU A 340 -1.71 3.88 32.63
CA GLU A 340 -2.53 4.66 33.56
C GLU A 340 -3.96 4.80 33.03
N GLU A 341 -4.12 5.14 31.75
CA GLU A 341 -5.42 5.34 31.11
C GLU A 341 -5.42 4.87 29.65
N ILE A 342 -6.57 4.38 29.19
CA ILE A 342 -6.85 4.14 27.77
C ILE A 342 -8.12 4.91 27.39
N LEU A 343 -7.99 5.84 26.46
CA LEU A 343 -9.09 6.61 25.88
C LEU A 343 -9.36 6.16 24.44
N VAL A 344 -10.64 6.02 24.09
CA VAL A 344 -11.06 5.69 22.71
C VAL A 344 -11.89 6.84 22.13
N GLU A 345 -11.53 7.29 20.94
CA GLU A 345 -12.20 8.33 20.17
C GLU A 345 -12.55 7.83 18.75
N PRO A 346 -13.82 7.85 18.31
CA PRO A 346 -15.01 8.26 19.04
C PRO A 346 -15.30 7.39 20.26
N LYS A 347 -15.86 7.99 21.32
CA LYS A 347 -16.19 7.28 22.55
C LYS A 347 -17.09 6.07 22.27
N GLY A 348 -16.68 4.90 22.75
CA GLY A 348 -17.41 3.64 22.60
C GLY A 348 -17.21 2.95 21.25
N ALA A 349 -16.39 3.49 20.34
CA ALA A 349 -16.12 2.85 19.06
C ALA A 349 -15.36 1.53 19.18
N ILE A 350 -14.52 1.41 20.20
CA ILE A 350 -13.78 0.20 20.56
C ILE A 350 -13.91 -0.01 22.08
N THR A 351 -14.11 -1.26 22.50
CA THR A 351 -13.99 -1.68 23.90
C THR A 351 -12.63 -2.36 24.08
N ILE A 352 -11.89 -1.97 25.12
CA ILE A 352 -10.57 -2.51 25.43
C ILE A 352 -10.53 -2.92 26.91
N SER A 353 -10.08 -4.15 27.18
CA SER A 353 -9.95 -4.72 28.52
C SER A 353 -8.60 -5.38 28.68
N GLU A 354 -7.86 -5.03 29.74
CA GLU A 354 -6.64 -5.74 30.13
C GLU A 354 -6.98 -7.17 30.53
N ILE A 355 -6.18 -8.14 30.04
CA ILE A 355 -6.35 -9.56 30.33
C ILE A 355 -5.26 -10.02 31.29
N GLU A 356 -4.02 -10.14 30.80
CA GLU A 356 -2.89 -10.60 31.60
C GLU A 356 -1.54 -10.16 31.03
N LYS A 357 -0.50 -10.34 31.84
CA LYS A 357 0.89 -10.18 31.37
C LYS A 357 1.34 -11.44 30.63
N LYS A 358 2.06 -11.22 29.54
CA LYS A 358 2.64 -12.24 28.66
C LYS A 358 4.17 -12.27 28.77
N GLY A 359 4.80 -13.11 27.95
CA GLY A 359 6.26 -13.18 27.81
C GLY A 359 6.87 -11.84 27.35
N ALA A 360 8.18 -11.73 27.48
CA ALA A 360 8.98 -10.58 27.01
C ALA A 360 8.53 -9.17 27.46
N GLY A 361 7.72 -9.05 28.51
CA GLY A 361 7.24 -7.76 29.04
C GLY A 361 5.95 -7.24 28.41
N PHE A 362 5.28 -8.03 27.57
CA PHE A 362 4.00 -7.65 26.99
C PHE A 362 2.85 -7.77 28.00
N THR A 363 1.84 -6.90 27.85
CA THR A 363 0.52 -7.03 28.49
C THR A 363 -0.53 -7.20 27.40
N GLU A 364 -1.34 -8.25 27.50
CA GLU A 364 -2.45 -8.54 26.57
C GLU A 364 -3.70 -7.76 26.96
N TYR A 365 -4.35 -7.21 25.94
CA TYR A 365 -5.65 -6.58 26.01
C TYR A 365 -6.56 -7.23 24.97
N GLU A 366 -7.82 -7.46 25.34
CA GLU A 366 -8.89 -7.79 24.41
C GLU A 366 -9.42 -6.49 23.78
N VAL A 367 -9.72 -6.53 22.48
CA VAL A 367 -10.13 -5.36 21.68
C VAL A 367 -11.34 -5.72 20.82
N LYS A 368 -12.48 -5.06 21.08
CA LYS A 368 -13.72 -5.27 20.32
C LYS A 368 -14.16 -4.02 19.58
N GLY A 369 -14.37 -4.13 18.27
CA GLY A 369 -14.92 -3.04 17.45
C GLY A 369 -16.44 -2.95 17.57
N ASN A 370 -16.97 -1.76 17.85
CA ASN A 370 -18.41 -1.53 18.07
C ASN A 370 -19.03 -0.56 17.06
N ILE A 371 -18.29 0.46 16.62
CA ILE A 371 -18.80 1.52 15.73
C ILE A 371 -17.92 1.63 14.49
N TRP A 372 -18.53 1.51 13.31
CA TRP A 372 -17.85 1.59 12.03
C TRP A 372 -17.13 2.94 11.87
N GLY A 373 -15.87 2.91 11.43
CA GLY A 373 -15.11 4.10 11.10
C GLY A 373 -13.70 4.11 11.68
N ARG A 374 -13.00 5.23 11.46
CA ARG A 374 -11.69 5.45 12.07
C ARG A 374 -11.86 5.64 13.58
N SER A 375 -11.00 5.01 14.36
CA SER A 375 -10.97 5.12 15.82
C SER A 375 -9.53 5.31 16.28
N ARG A 376 -9.29 6.26 17.17
CA ARG A 376 -8.01 6.46 17.85
C ARG A 376 -8.11 5.88 19.26
N VAL A 377 -7.13 5.09 19.63
CA VAL A 377 -6.89 4.62 21.00
C VAL A 377 -5.69 5.40 21.52
N THR A 378 -5.88 6.21 22.56
CA THR A 378 -4.79 6.92 23.25
C THR A 378 -4.49 6.19 24.54
N VAL A 379 -3.26 5.69 24.67
CA VAL A 379 -2.73 5.06 25.88
C VAL A 379 -1.85 6.07 26.58
N THR A 380 -2.17 6.39 27.83
CA THR A 380 -1.33 7.22 28.70
C THR A 380 -0.66 6.31 29.71
N TYR A 381 0.66 6.39 29.80
CA TYR A 381 1.47 5.63 30.76
C TYR A 381 1.73 6.46 32.03
N LYS A 382 2.15 5.80 33.11
CA LYS A 382 2.36 6.45 34.43
C LYS A 382 3.44 7.53 34.48
N ASP A 383 4.35 7.56 33.52
CA ASP A 383 5.34 8.62 33.35
C ASP A 383 4.79 9.83 32.56
N GLY A 384 3.53 9.76 32.12
CA GLY A 384 2.85 10.79 31.32
C GLY A 384 3.06 10.65 29.82
N LEU A 385 3.79 9.63 29.34
CA LEU A 385 3.97 9.39 27.90
C LEU A 385 2.62 9.03 27.26
N GLU A 386 2.29 9.66 26.11
CA GLU A 386 1.09 9.34 25.34
C GLU A 386 1.40 8.58 24.05
N GLN A 387 0.86 7.37 23.89
CA GLN A 387 0.86 6.60 22.65
C GLN A 387 -0.51 6.64 21.98
N THR A 388 -0.56 6.91 20.68
CA THR A 388 -1.80 6.79 19.89
C THR A 388 -1.75 5.65 18.89
N ILE A 389 -2.70 4.73 18.99
CA ILE A 389 -2.89 3.60 18.07
C ILE A 389 -4.14 3.87 17.23
N ASN A 390 -4.01 3.81 15.91
CA ASN A 390 -5.08 4.17 14.98
C ASN A 390 -5.72 2.91 14.38
N TYR A 391 -7.00 2.69 14.66
CA TYR A 391 -7.80 1.59 14.12
C TYR A 391 -8.80 2.07 13.05
N LYS A 392 -9.22 1.13 12.20
CA LYS A 392 -10.37 1.25 11.30
C LYS A 392 -11.33 0.10 11.62
N VAL A 393 -12.42 0.41 12.31
CA VAL A 393 -13.47 -0.58 12.58
C VAL A 393 -14.32 -0.74 11.33
N ILE A 394 -14.50 -1.98 10.89
CA ILE A 394 -15.35 -2.35 9.76
C ILE A 394 -16.43 -3.33 10.21
N LYS A 395 -17.49 -3.49 9.41
CA LYS A 395 -18.49 -4.54 9.52
C LYS A 395 -17.78 -5.90 9.44
N PRO A 396 -18.43 -6.99 9.88
CA PRO A 396 -17.96 -8.34 9.58
C PRO A 396 -17.58 -8.48 8.10
N GLU A 397 -16.51 -9.22 7.80
CA GLU A 397 -16.00 -9.29 6.43
C GLU A 397 -17.05 -9.76 5.42
N ILE A 398 -17.91 -10.72 5.83
CA ILE A 398 -19.04 -11.20 5.01
C ILE A 398 -19.97 -10.06 4.61
N GLU A 399 -20.32 -9.18 5.56
CA GLU A 399 -21.22 -8.06 5.30
C GLU A 399 -20.56 -7.01 4.40
N VAL A 400 -19.27 -6.73 4.58
CA VAL A 400 -18.52 -5.81 3.71
C VAL A 400 -18.52 -6.32 2.26
N VAL A 401 -18.31 -7.62 2.06
CA VAL A 401 -18.29 -8.25 0.74
C VAL A 401 -19.70 -8.32 0.13
N ASP A 402 -20.74 -8.52 0.94
CA ASP A 402 -22.14 -8.42 0.50
C ASP A 402 -22.49 -7.01 0.03
N ASP A 403 -22.18 -5.99 0.84
CA ASP A 403 -22.41 -4.60 0.48
C ASP A 403 -21.68 -4.24 -0.81
N PHE A 404 -20.43 -4.68 -0.97
CA PHE A 404 -19.62 -4.47 -2.18
C PHE A 404 -20.26 -5.11 -3.42
N GLY A 405 -20.66 -6.38 -3.34
CA GLY A 405 -21.37 -7.06 -4.42
C GLY A 405 -22.67 -6.35 -4.80
N HIS A 406 -23.46 -5.97 -3.79
CA HIS A 406 -24.70 -5.24 -3.99
C HIS A 406 -24.47 -3.90 -4.71
N PHE A 407 -23.50 -3.09 -4.25
CA PHE A 407 -23.18 -1.80 -4.85
C PHE A 407 -22.77 -1.96 -6.33
N LEU A 408 -21.89 -2.92 -6.62
CA LEU A 408 -21.44 -3.21 -7.98
C LEU A 408 -22.60 -3.61 -8.91
N MET A 409 -23.52 -4.42 -8.40
CA MET A 409 -24.63 -4.98 -9.20
C MET A 409 -25.87 -4.10 -9.25
N THR A 410 -25.86 -2.95 -8.57
CA THR A 410 -26.96 -1.99 -8.55
C THR A 410 -26.52 -0.61 -9.04
N GLU A 411 -25.62 0.05 -8.31
CA GLU A 411 -25.15 1.40 -8.61
C GLU A 411 -24.20 1.43 -9.81
N GLN A 412 -23.35 0.41 -9.98
CA GLN A 412 -22.37 0.34 -11.06
C GLN A 412 -22.80 -0.49 -12.27
N TRP A 413 -23.92 -1.23 -12.16
CA TRP A 413 -24.44 -2.04 -13.27
C TRP A 413 -25.04 -1.14 -14.34
N PHE A 414 -24.44 -1.15 -15.53
CA PHE A 414 -24.85 -0.38 -16.69
C PHE A 414 -25.58 -1.28 -17.69
N ASP A 415 -26.88 -1.06 -17.83
CA ASP A 415 -27.80 -1.81 -18.69
C ASP A 415 -28.55 -0.90 -19.69
N GLN A 416 -27.94 0.23 -20.03
CA GLN A 416 -28.51 1.20 -20.96
C GLN A 416 -27.98 0.97 -22.38
N PRO A 417 -28.74 1.29 -23.44
CA PRO A 417 -28.26 1.19 -24.82
C PRO A 417 -26.99 2.01 -25.05
N ASP A 418 -25.95 1.35 -25.57
CA ASP A 418 -24.69 1.99 -25.94
C ASP A 418 -24.22 1.51 -27.32
N GLU A 419 -24.89 2.00 -28.36
CA GLU A 419 -24.70 1.54 -29.75
C GLU A 419 -23.28 1.80 -30.30
N PHE A 420 -22.55 2.75 -29.72
CA PHE A 420 -21.21 3.12 -30.23
C PHE A 420 -20.09 2.34 -29.55
N PHE A 421 -20.18 2.10 -28.24
CA PHE A 421 -19.11 1.49 -27.47
C PHE A 421 -19.42 0.06 -27.02
N GLY A 422 -20.68 -0.38 -27.08
CA GLY A 422 -21.08 -1.77 -26.78
C GLY A 422 -20.86 -2.16 -25.32
N ARG A 423 -21.21 -1.26 -24.39
CA ARG A 423 -21.00 -1.45 -22.94
C ARG A 423 -22.20 -1.99 -22.19
N THR A 424 -23.34 -2.17 -22.85
CA THR A 424 -24.56 -2.67 -22.21
C THR A 424 -24.30 -4.00 -21.49
N ASN A 425 -24.84 -4.16 -20.28
CA ASN A 425 -24.62 -5.32 -19.40
C ASN A 425 -23.20 -5.39 -18.86
N SER A 426 -22.72 -4.33 -18.22
CA SER A 426 -21.40 -4.30 -17.61
C SER A 426 -21.38 -3.55 -16.28
N VAL A 427 -20.35 -3.80 -15.47
CA VAL A 427 -20.09 -3.01 -14.26
C VAL A 427 -19.08 -1.91 -14.64
N ILE A 428 -19.54 -0.66 -14.73
CA ILE A 428 -18.71 0.47 -15.18
C ILE A 428 -18.15 1.26 -13.99
N SER A 429 -17.14 2.09 -14.24
CA SER A 429 -16.58 3.00 -13.24
C SER A 429 -17.62 3.95 -12.65
N TYR A 430 -17.41 4.36 -11.40
CA TYR A 430 -18.37 5.15 -10.64
C TYR A 430 -17.71 6.32 -9.92
N ASP A 431 -18.42 7.44 -9.85
CA ASP A 431 -18.07 8.62 -9.07
C ASP A 431 -18.98 8.70 -7.83
N TYR A 432 -18.40 8.41 -6.68
CA TYR A 432 -19.08 8.31 -5.40
C TYR A 432 -19.46 9.65 -4.78
N GLU A 433 -18.82 10.74 -5.18
CA GLU A 433 -19.19 12.08 -4.71
C GLU A 433 -20.39 12.60 -5.48
N ASP A 434 -20.40 12.39 -6.79
CA ASP A 434 -21.51 12.81 -7.65
C ASP A 434 -22.64 11.77 -7.72
N LYS A 435 -22.43 10.58 -7.11
CA LYS A 435 -23.35 9.44 -7.11
C LYS A 435 -23.82 9.06 -8.51
N LYS A 436 -22.86 8.85 -9.41
CA LYS A 436 -23.15 8.56 -10.81
C LYS A 436 -22.14 7.60 -11.44
N GLN A 437 -22.66 6.84 -12.39
CA GLN A 437 -21.88 6.07 -13.33
C GLN A 437 -21.05 6.97 -14.27
N ILE A 438 -19.81 6.57 -14.55
CA ILE A 438 -18.90 7.28 -15.46
C ILE A 438 -19.00 6.68 -16.86
N THR A 439 -19.83 7.31 -17.69
CA THR A 439 -20.04 6.90 -19.08
C THR A 439 -19.09 7.57 -20.07
N GLN A 440 -18.41 8.66 -19.67
CA GLN A 440 -17.39 9.38 -20.43
C GLN A 440 -16.35 10.00 -19.48
N ASP A 441 -15.07 9.93 -19.84
CA ASP A 441 -13.95 10.61 -19.19
C ASP A 441 -12.93 11.04 -20.26
N SER A 442 -12.12 12.05 -19.97
CA SER A 442 -10.97 12.45 -20.79
C SER A 442 -9.92 11.34 -20.96
N ARG A 443 -9.85 10.42 -20.00
CA ARG A 443 -9.02 9.23 -19.97
C ARG A 443 -9.82 8.06 -20.52
N SER A 444 -9.43 7.56 -21.68
CA SER A 444 -10.26 6.62 -22.43
C SER A 444 -10.53 5.31 -21.71
N TRP A 445 -9.61 4.89 -20.83
CA TRP A 445 -9.74 3.66 -20.06
C TRP A 445 -10.77 3.75 -18.93
N VAL A 446 -10.91 4.90 -18.25
CA VAL A 446 -11.80 5.04 -17.08
C VAL A 446 -13.25 4.72 -17.43
N ALA A 447 -13.71 5.16 -18.61
CA ALA A 447 -15.04 4.83 -19.14
C ALA A 447 -15.03 3.58 -20.05
N GLY A 448 -13.90 2.89 -20.14
CA GLY A 448 -13.54 1.96 -21.21
C GLY A 448 -13.60 0.48 -20.89
N LEU A 449 -13.98 0.11 -19.66
CA LEU A 449 -14.02 -1.28 -19.16
C LEU A 449 -12.71 -2.07 -19.32
N SER A 450 -11.58 -1.41 -19.54
CA SER A 450 -10.28 -2.04 -19.70
C SER A 450 -9.20 -1.06 -19.26
N ASP A 451 -7.95 -1.54 -19.18
CA ASP A 451 -6.92 -0.96 -18.32
C ASP A 451 -7.35 -1.05 -16.84
N GLU A 452 -6.42 -1.01 -15.86
CA GLU A 452 -6.79 -1.25 -14.46
C GLU A 452 -7.83 -0.24 -13.96
N GLY A 453 -7.70 1.03 -14.37
CA GLY A 453 -8.61 2.10 -13.98
C GLY A 453 -10.02 2.00 -14.57
N GLY A 454 -10.22 1.20 -15.62
CA GLY A 454 -11.53 0.89 -16.20
C GLY A 454 -12.04 -0.51 -15.84
N ALA A 455 -11.13 -1.45 -15.61
CA ALA A 455 -11.42 -2.84 -15.29
C ALA A 455 -11.74 -3.06 -13.81
N GLY A 456 -11.28 -2.16 -12.92
CA GLY A 456 -11.38 -2.34 -11.47
C GLY A 456 -12.80 -2.68 -10.98
N SER A 457 -13.84 -2.08 -11.56
CA SER A 457 -15.21 -2.31 -11.11
C SER A 457 -15.70 -3.73 -11.46
N TRP A 458 -15.62 -4.14 -12.73
CA TRP A 458 -16.09 -5.47 -13.14
C TRP A 458 -15.15 -6.59 -12.67
N LEU A 459 -13.85 -6.34 -12.52
CA LEU A 459 -12.94 -7.30 -11.92
C LEU A 459 -13.33 -7.57 -10.45
N GLY A 460 -13.61 -6.50 -9.68
CA GLY A 460 -14.11 -6.63 -8.31
C GLY A 460 -15.41 -7.45 -8.24
N ALA A 461 -16.34 -7.19 -9.17
CA ALA A 461 -17.60 -7.91 -9.28
C ALA A 461 -17.44 -9.40 -9.54
N ILE A 462 -16.53 -9.79 -10.44
CA ILE A 462 -16.22 -11.20 -10.69
C ILE A 462 -15.50 -11.81 -9.48
N MET A 463 -14.44 -11.17 -8.98
CA MET A 463 -13.63 -11.72 -7.89
C MET A 463 -14.41 -11.89 -6.58
N LYS A 464 -15.45 -11.08 -6.34
CA LYS A 464 -16.39 -11.28 -5.22
C LYS A 464 -17.07 -12.65 -5.29
N GLN A 465 -17.44 -13.11 -6.48
CA GLN A 465 -18.12 -14.39 -6.64
C GLN A 465 -17.22 -15.58 -6.29
N LEU A 466 -15.90 -15.45 -6.43
CA LEU A 466 -14.95 -16.51 -6.05
C LEU A 466 -15.05 -16.89 -4.56
N ILE A 467 -15.35 -15.92 -3.70
CA ILE A 467 -15.34 -16.09 -2.24
C ILE A 467 -16.73 -16.08 -1.62
N GLN A 468 -17.69 -15.38 -2.24
CA GLN A 468 -19.06 -15.24 -1.73
C GLN A 468 -20.04 -15.18 -2.93
N PRO A 469 -20.26 -16.32 -3.60
CA PRO A 469 -21.08 -16.36 -4.80
C PRO A 469 -22.55 -16.04 -4.50
N GLU A 470 -23.17 -15.24 -5.36
CA GLU A 470 -24.61 -14.99 -5.35
C GLU A 470 -25.20 -15.20 -6.75
N LYS A 471 -26.19 -16.09 -6.87
CA LYS A 471 -26.72 -16.53 -8.16
C LYS A 471 -27.26 -15.36 -8.99
N ALA A 472 -28.01 -14.44 -8.38
CA ALA A 472 -28.60 -13.32 -9.12
C ALA A 472 -27.53 -12.34 -9.68
N GLU A 473 -26.40 -12.20 -8.98
CA GLU A 473 -25.26 -11.40 -9.45
C GLU A 473 -24.52 -12.13 -10.58
N ILE A 474 -24.34 -13.45 -10.44
CA ILE A 474 -23.69 -14.29 -11.46
C ILE A 474 -24.48 -14.29 -12.76
N GLU A 475 -25.82 -14.36 -12.73
CA GLU A 475 -26.66 -14.27 -13.95
C GLU A 475 -26.40 -12.98 -14.75
N LYS A 476 -26.15 -11.85 -14.06
CA LYS A 476 -25.74 -10.61 -14.73
C LYS A 476 -24.33 -10.71 -15.31
N LEU A 477 -23.40 -11.33 -14.58
CA LEU A 477 -22.03 -11.52 -15.01
C LEU A 477 -21.91 -12.47 -16.21
N GLU A 478 -22.81 -13.44 -16.34
CA GLU A 478 -22.94 -14.28 -17.53
C GLU A 478 -23.28 -13.43 -18.77
N LEU A 479 -24.24 -12.51 -18.66
CA LEU A 479 -24.57 -11.55 -19.73
C LEU A 479 -23.39 -10.64 -20.05
N PHE A 480 -22.68 -10.15 -19.03
CA PHE A 480 -21.47 -9.34 -19.23
C PHE A 480 -20.42 -10.10 -20.05
N ILE A 481 -20.21 -11.38 -19.75
CA ILE A 481 -19.23 -12.20 -20.45
C ILE A 481 -19.62 -12.39 -21.92
N ASP A 482 -20.87 -12.72 -22.18
CA ASP A 482 -21.37 -13.08 -23.51
C ASP A 482 -21.54 -11.88 -24.43
N GLU A 483 -21.90 -10.72 -23.88
CA GLU A 483 -22.30 -9.55 -24.68
C GLU A 483 -21.27 -8.42 -24.67
N THR A 484 -20.45 -8.31 -23.62
CA THR A 484 -19.48 -7.20 -23.47
C THR A 484 -18.03 -7.67 -23.42
N LEU A 485 -17.71 -8.74 -22.69
CA LEU A 485 -16.31 -9.16 -22.56
C LEU A 485 -15.86 -9.89 -23.83
N TRP A 486 -16.53 -10.97 -24.22
CA TRP A 486 -16.18 -11.77 -25.39
C TRP A 486 -16.70 -11.09 -26.67
N GLY A 487 -15.79 -10.66 -27.54
CA GLY A 487 -16.08 -9.86 -28.76
C GLY A 487 -16.03 -8.34 -28.53
N GLY A 488 -16.33 -7.88 -27.30
CA GLY A 488 -16.21 -6.48 -26.89
C GLY A 488 -14.83 -6.15 -26.32
N ILE A 489 -14.58 -6.38 -25.03
CA ILE A 489 -13.29 -6.10 -24.37
C ILE A 489 -12.16 -6.96 -24.96
N GLN A 490 -12.44 -8.24 -25.20
CA GLN A 490 -11.53 -9.21 -25.82
C GLN A 490 -11.98 -9.53 -27.24
N TYR A 491 -11.03 -9.63 -28.17
CA TYR A 491 -11.33 -10.10 -29.54
C TYR A 491 -11.68 -11.59 -29.54
N ASP A 492 -12.79 -11.96 -30.20
CA ASP A 492 -13.30 -13.34 -30.31
C ASP A 492 -12.97 -14.02 -31.66
N GLU A 493 -12.59 -13.23 -32.66
CA GLU A 493 -12.25 -13.69 -34.00
C GLU A 493 -11.05 -12.98 -34.65
N GLY A 494 -10.66 -13.49 -35.82
CA GLY A 494 -9.58 -12.91 -36.63
C GLY A 494 -8.17 -13.07 -36.03
N LYS A 495 -7.23 -12.27 -36.54
CA LYS A 495 -5.80 -12.36 -36.17
C LYS A 495 -5.49 -11.90 -34.74
N ARG A 496 -6.42 -11.15 -34.13
CA ARG A 496 -6.27 -10.60 -32.77
C ARG A 496 -7.04 -11.42 -31.73
N LYS A 497 -7.67 -12.54 -32.11
CA LYS A 497 -8.45 -13.40 -31.20
C LYS A 497 -7.70 -13.66 -29.89
N TYR A 498 -8.41 -13.56 -28.78
CA TYR A 498 -7.94 -13.57 -27.38
C TYR A 498 -7.17 -12.33 -26.91
N GLY A 499 -6.81 -11.41 -27.82
CA GLY A 499 -6.21 -10.13 -27.45
C GLY A 499 -7.19 -9.23 -26.70
N VAL A 500 -6.71 -8.52 -25.69
CA VAL A 500 -7.52 -7.65 -24.82
C VAL A 500 -7.29 -6.19 -25.19
N LYS A 501 -8.34 -5.46 -25.57
CA LYS A 501 -8.26 -4.05 -25.98
C LYS A 501 -7.78 -3.16 -24.83
N LYS A 502 -7.12 -2.04 -25.12
CA LYS A 502 -6.80 -0.99 -24.13
C LYS A 502 -8.04 -0.29 -23.58
N SER A 503 -9.05 -0.10 -24.42
CA SER A 503 -10.35 0.45 -24.03
C SER A 503 -11.39 0.15 -25.13
N ILE A 504 -12.66 0.02 -24.75
CA ILE A 504 -13.77 0.04 -25.72
C ILE A 504 -14.35 1.45 -25.93
N PHE A 505 -14.09 2.38 -25.01
CA PHE A 505 -14.41 3.79 -25.17
C PHE A 505 -13.27 4.52 -25.88
N TYR A 506 -13.61 5.43 -26.79
CA TYR A 506 -12.63 6.18 -27.58
C TYR A 506 -13.17 7.55 -27.96
N TYR A 507 -12.28 8.49 -28.26
CA TYR A 507 -12.58 9.84 -28.74
C TYR A 507 -12.24 9.99 -30.24
N GLU A 508 -13.27 10.04 -31.08
CA GLU A 508 -13.15 10.24 -32.53
C GLU A 508 -14.32 11.08 -33.05
N PRO A 509 -14.37 12.39 -32.72
CA PRO A 509 -15.54 13.25 -32.91
C PRO A 509 -15.95 13.43 -34.38
N ASP A 510 -15.02 13.25 -35.32
CA ASP A 510 -15.29 13.34 -36.76
C ASP A 510 -15.95 12.07 -37.33
N SER A 511 -15.82 10.93 -36.64
CA SER A 511 -16.32 9.63 -37.06
C SER A 511 -17.66 9.23 -36.40
N LEU A 512 -18.08 9.92 -35.34
CA LEU A 512 -19.33 9.67 -34.62
C LEU A 512 -20.33 10.83 -34.81
N PRO A 513 -21.64 10.61 -34.57
CA PRO A 513 -22.64 11.68 -34.65
C PRO A 513 -22.32 12.88 -33.76
N LYS A 514 -22.69 14.07 -34.22
CA LYS A 514 -22.57 15.30 -33.40
C LYS A 514 -23.39 15.13 -32.11
N GLY A 515 -22.78 15.48 -30.98
CA GLY A 515 -23.39 15.36 -29.65
C GLY A 515 -23.10 14.05 -28.92
N THR A 516 -22.32 13.13 -29.51
CA THR A 516 -21.89 11.90 -28.81
C THR A 516 -20.99 12.21 -27.60
N TYR A 517 -20.04 13.13 -27.75
CA TYR A 517 -19.11 13.52 -26.68
C TYR A 517 -19.60 14.76 -25.96
N ARG A 518 -19.42 14.78 -24.63
CA ARG A 518 -19.81 15.94 -23.81
C ARG A 518 -18.81 17.08 -23.95
N ASP A 519 -19.31 18.29 -24.18
CA ASP A 519 -18.49 19.49 -24.36
C ASP A 519 -17.82 19.99 -23.05
N ASP A 520 -18.26 19.50 -21.88
CA ASP A 520 -17.70 19.86 -20.58
C ASP A 520 -16.48 19.00 -20.17
N ILE A 521 -16.10 18.02 -20.99
CA ILE A 521 -14.92 17.18 -20.79
C ILE A 521 -13.79 17.65 -21.71
N ASN A 522 -12.60 17.83 -21.15
CA ASN A 522 -11.42 18.16 -21.94
C ASN A 522 -10.84 16.90 -22.63
N TYR A 523 -11.13 16.72 -23.91
CA TYR A 523 -10.54 15.66 -24.72
C TYR A 523 -9.22 16.05 -25.42
N ASN A 524 -8.71 17.26 -25.22
CA ASN A 524 -7.41 17.68 -25.75
C ASN A 524 -6.27 17.22 -24.84
N THR A 525 -6.21 15.92 -24.58
CA THR A 525 -5.21 15.28 -23.73
C THR A 525 -4.62 14.07 -24.45
N TRP A 526 -3.43 13.63 -24.03
CA TRP A 526 -2.81 12.42 -24.57
C TRP A 526 -3.61 11.15 -24.25
N ALA A 527 -4.48 11.20 -23.23
CA ALA A 527 -5.29 10.08 -22.72
C ALA A 527 -6.61 9.88 -23.48
N ALA A 528 -6.98 10.82 -24.35
CA ALA A 528 -8.13 10.72 -25.26
C ALA A 528 -7.72 9.98 -26.54
N TRP A 529 -7.84 8.66 -26.52
CA TRP A 529 -7.42 7.74 -27.57
C TRP A 529 -8.48 7.62 -28.65
N ASN A 530 -8.06 7.57 -29.91
CA ASN A 530 -8.95 7.23 -31.02
C ASN A 530 -9.28 5.73 -31.02
N LYS A 531 -10.19 5.31 -31.91
CA LYS A 531 -10.65 3.91 -32.00
C LYS A 531 -9.53 2.90 -32.23
N GLU A 532 -8.54 3.26 -33.04
CA GLU A 532 -7.38 2.39 -33.33
C GLU A 532 -6.53 2.15 -32.08
N HIS A 533 -6.20 3.23 -31.36
CA HIS A 533 -5.37 3.13 -30.15
C HIS A 533 -6.12 2.48 -28.99
N ALA A 534 -7.40 2.80 -28.78
CA ALA A 534 -8.24 2.15 -27.78
C ALA A 534 -8.39 0.63 -28.07
N GLY A 535 -8.57 0.25 -29.34
CA GLY A 535 -8.67 -1.14 -29.76
C GLY A 535 -7.35 -1.92 -29.84
N ASP A 536 -6.20 -1.31 -29.53
CA ASP A 536 -4.89 -1.98 -29.59
C ASP A 536 -4.75 -3.02 -28.47
N PRO A 537 -4.44 -4.30 -28.78
CA PRO A 537 -4.25 -5.34 -27.76
C PRO A 537 -2.85 -5.35 -27.14
N GLY A 538 -2.00 -4.35 -27.42
CA GLY A 538 -0.59 -4.32 -27.05
C GLY A 538 -0.25 -4.05 -25.58
N ARG A 539 -1.24 -3.97 -24.67
CA ARG A 539 -1.01 -3.75 -23.23
C ARG A 539 -1.22 -5.06 -22.44
N SER A 540 -0.13 -5.69 -22.01
CA SER A 540 -0.17 -7.01 -21.36
C SER A 540 -0.87 -6.99 -19.99
N TYR A 541 -0.86 -5.85 -19.29
CA TYR A 541 -1.52 -5.66 -18.00
C TYR A 541 -3.04 -5.88 -18.04
N ASN A 542 -3.65 -5.83 -19.22
CA ASN A 542 -5.10 -6.02 -19.37
C ASN A 542 -5.51 -7.51 -19.39
N TYR A 543 -4.57 -8.41 -19.68
CA TYR A 543 -4.85 -9.84 -19.86
C TYR A 543 -5.15 -10.58 -18.55
N PRO A 544 -4.45 -10.31 -17.42
CA PRO A 544 -4.78 -10.87 -16.12
C PRO A 544 -6.23 -10.63 -15.70
N HIS A 545 -6.77 -9.43 -15.88
CA HIS A 545 -8.17 -9.12 -15.51
C HIS A 545 -9.16 -10.09 -16.19
N VAL A 546 -9.00 -10.30 -17.49
CA VAL A 546 -9.85 -11.18 -18.31
C VAL A 546 -9.61 -12.65 -17.99
N ALA A 547 -8.34 -13.05 -17.79
CA ALA A 547 -7.99 -14.41 -17.39
C ALA A 547 -8.59 -14.76 -16.01
N ALA A 548 -8.58 -13.81 -15.08
CA ALA A 548 -9.22 -13.94 -13.77
C ALA A 548 -10.74 -14.08 -13.90
N ALA A 549 -11.38 -13.32 -14.79
CA ALA A 549 -12.81 -13.43 -15.01
C ALA A 549 -13.22 -14.84 -15.43
N TYR A 550 -12.57 -15.37 -16.46
CA TYR A 550 -12.83 -16.73 -16.94
C TYR A 550 -12.46 -17.80 -15.91
N TRP A 551 -11.34 -17.63 -15.21
CA TRP A 551 -10.93 -18.58 -14.17
C TRP A 551 -11.94 -18.68 -13.04
N VAL A 552 -12.49 -17.56 -12.56
CA VAL A 552 -13.54 -17.57 -11.52
C VAL A 552 -14.79 -18.29 -12.03
N MET A 553 -15.25 -18.02 -13.24
CA MET A 553 -16.43 -18.69 -13.80
C MET A 553 -16.21 -20.19 -14.01
N TYR A 554 -15.00 -20.62 -14.39
CA TYR A 554 -14.63 -22.03 -14.39
C TYR A 554 -14.77 -22.64 -12.98
N ARG A 555 -14.23 -21.99 -11.95
CA ARG A 555 -14.30 -22.50 -10.57
C ARG A 555 -15.75 -22.63 -10.10
N LEU A 556 -16.57 -21.62 -10.37
CA LEU A 556 -17.99 -21.61 -10.03
C LEU A 556 -18.76 -22.73 -10.75
N SER A 557 -18.63 -22.83 -12.07
CA SER A 557 -19.29 -23.88 -12.87
C SER A 557 -18.80 -25.30 -12.54
N ARG A 558 -17.55 -25.45 -12.07
CA ARG A 558 -16.93 -26.75 -11.85
C ARG A 558 -17.27 -27.38 -10.50
N TYR A 559 -17.33 -26.57 -9.44
CA TYR A 559 -17.43 -27.03 -8.06
C TYR A 559 -18.79 -26.73 -7.40
N HIS A 560 -19.68 -25.99 -8.08
CA HIS A 560 -21.02 -25.67 -7.62
C HIS A 560 -22.10 -26.15 -8.62
N GLU A 561 -23.32 -26.36 -8.12
CA GLU A 561 -24.48 -26.76 -8.93
C GLU A 561 -25.33 -25.53 -9.29
N GLY A 562 -25.50 -25.27 -10.59
CA GLY A 562 -26.46 -24.26 -11.08
C GLY A 562 -26.10 -22.81 -10.78
N LEU A 563 -24.85 -22.49 -10.40
CA LEU A 563 -24.38 -21.10 -10.29
C LEU A 563 -24.12 -20.47 -11.66
N VAL A 564 -23.49 -21.22 -12.56
CA VAL A 564 -23.12 -20.81 -13.92
C VAL A 564 -23.71 -21.81 -14.90
N ASP A 565 -24.52 -21.33 -15.84
CA ASP A 565 -25.33 -22.12 -16.77
C ASP A 565 -25.16 -21.70 -18.24
N ASN A 566 -24.55 -20.54 -18.54
CA ASN A 566 -24.43 -20.04 -19.92
C ASN A 566 -23.37 -20.78 -20.77
N HIS A 567 -22.27 -21.25 -20.16
CA HIS A 567 -21.25 -22.11 -20.80
C HIS A 567 -20.78 -23.24 -19.89
N ASP A 568 -20.26 -24.31 -20.51
CA ASP A 568 -19.61 -25.40 -19.77
C ASP A 568 -18.30 -24.93 -19.10
N TRP A 569 -17.98 -25.51 -17.94
CA TRP A 569 -16.77 -25.19 -17.18
C TRP A 569 -15.49 -25.28 -18.02
N LYS A 570 -15.44 -26.20 -18.98
CA LYS A 570 -14.28 -26.40 -19.84
C LYS A 570 -14.07 -25.22 -20.77
N TRP A 571 -15.14 -24.63 -21.29
CA TRP A 571 -15.06 -23.43 -22.13
C TRP A 571 -14.38 -22.30 -21.37
N TYR A 572 -14.79 -22.05 -20.12
CA TYR A 572 -14.20 -21.02 -19.27
C TYR A 572 -12.71 -21.25 -19.02
N LEU A 573 -12.31 -22.47 -18.66
CA LEU A 573 -10.90 -22.78 -18.44
C LEU A 573 -10.05 -22.65 -19.72
N GLU A 574 -10.62 -23.01 -20.88
CA GLU A 574 -9.98 -22.83 -22.19
C GLU A 574 -9.82 -21.33 -22.54
N GLN A 575 -10.82 -20.49 -22.26
CA GLN A 575 -10.68 -19.03 -22.46
C GLN A 575 -9.62 -18.41 -21.55
N ALA A 576 -9.57 -18.82 -20.28
CA ALA A 576 -8.55 -18.39 -19.33
C ALA A 576 -7.14 -18.77 -19.82
N TYR A 577 -6.97 -20.01 -20.28
CA TYR A 577 -5.73 -20.51 -20.89
C TYR A 577 -5.33 -19.69 -22.11
N HIS A 578 -6.23 -19.54 -23.10
CA HIS A 578 -5.93 -18.86 -24.35
C HIS A 578 -5.57 -17.38 -24.13
N THR A 579 -6.30 -16.69 -23.26
CA THR A 579 -5.97 -15.33 -22.83
C THR A 579 -4.54 -15.26 -22.28
N SER A 580 -4.17 -16.21 -21.41
CA SER A 580 -2.84 -16.25 -20.77
C SER A 580 -1.69 -16.48 -21.76
N VAL A 581 -1.84 -17.39 -22.72
CA VAL A 581 -0.76 -17.72 -23.67
C VAL A 581 -0.67 -16.76 -24.84
N THR A 582 -1.76 -16.09 -25.22
CA THR A 582 -1.77 -15.08 -26.29
C THR A 582 -1.16 -13.74 -25.84
N MET A 583 -1.19 -13.41 -24.54
CA MET A 583 -0.61 -12.18 -23.99
C MET A 583 0.83 -11.88 -24.50
N PRO A 584 1.82 -12.77 -24.35
CA PRO A 584 3.18 -12.50 -24.83
C PRO A 584 3.30 -12.42 -26.36
N GLU A 585 2.32 -12.92 -27.12
CA GLU A 585 2.32 -12.89 -28.59
C GLU A 585 1.80 -11.55 -29.12
N LEU A 586 0.71 -11.03 -28.53
CA LEU A 586 0.05 -9.79 -28.98
C LEU A 586 0.48 -8.55 -28.20
N ALA A 587 1.01 -8.71 -26.98
CA ALA A 587 1.48 -7.62 -26.12
C ALA A 587 2.92 -7.86 -25.61
N PRO A 588 3.90 -8.11 -26.49
CA PRO A 588 5.24 -8.55 -26.07
C PRO A 588 6.03 -7.52 -25.26
N TRP A 589 5.72 -6.22 -25.39
CA TRP A 589 6.52 -5.15 -24.80
C TRP A 589 6.50 -5.18 -23.26
N TYR A 590 5.32 -5.18 -22.66
CA TYR A 590 5.17 -5.23 -21.19
C TYR A 590 5.13 -6.66 -20.64
N ALA A 591 4.87 -7.66 -21.49
CA ALA A 591 4.82 -9.07 -21.08
C ALA A 591 6.16 -9.60 -20.56
N VAL A 592 7.28 -8.92 -20.81
CA VAL A 592 8.59 -9.29 -20.24
C VAL A 592 8.68 -9.00 -18.75
N PHE A 593 7.83 -8.14 -18.19
CA PHE A 593 7.77 -7.81 -16.77
C PHE A 593 6.70 -8.65 -16.06
N GLY A 594 6.69 -8.62 -14.73
CA GLY A 594 5.54 -9.11 -13.95
C GLY A 594 4.28 -8.29 -14.26
N GLN A 595 3.12 -8.93 -14.24
CA GLN A 595 1.80 -8.33 -14.44
C GLN A 595 1.05 -8.23 -13.12
N MET A 596 0.27 -7.15 -12.95
CA MET A 596 -0.76 -7.05 -11.92
C MET A 596 -1.73 -8.22 -12.03
N GLU A 597 -2.05 -8.84 -10.90
CA GLU A 597 -2.89 -10.04 -10.79
C GLU A 597 -2.32 -11.28 -11.52
N GLY A 598 -1.07 -11.24 -11.98
CA GLY A 598 -0.46 -12.32 -12.75
C GLY A 598 -0.35 -13.65 -12.00
N THR A 599 -0.58 -13.63 -10.67
CA THR A 599 -0.83 -14.84 -9.86
C THR A 599 -1.93 -15.73 -10.46
N VAL A 600 -2.93 -15.16 -11.15
CA VAL A 600 -4.00 -15.91 -11.80
C VAL A 600 -3.47 -16.94 -12.81
N PHE A 601 -2.40 -16.63 -13.53
CA PHE A 601 -1.83 -17.56 -14.52
C PHE A 601 -1.32 -18.85 -13.88
N LEU A 602 -0.76 -18.75 -12.67
CA LEU A 602 -0.34 -19.93 -11.91
C LEU A 602 -1.54 -20.73 -11.38
N ASN A 603 -2.63 -20.06 -10.99
CA ASN A 603 -3.86 -20.75 -10.59
C ASN A 603 -4.49 -21.50 -11.77
N ILE A 604 -4.55 -20.86 -12.95
CA ILE A 604 -5.00 -21.48 -14.20
C ILE A 604 -4.14 -22.70 -14.53
N LEU A 605 -2.80 -22.59 -14.43
CA LEU A 605 -1.90 -23.74 -14.66
C LEU A 605 -2.25 -24.92 -13.74
N LYS A 606 -2.42 -24.67 -12.45
CA LYS A 606 -2.75 -25.71 -11.46
C LYS A 606 -4.09 -26.38 -11.77
N ASP A 607 -5.10 -25.62 -12.15
CA ASP A 607 -6.40 -26.17 -12.51
C ASP A 607 -6.34 -26.95 -13.85
N LEU A 608 -5.59 -26.48 -14.86
CA LEU A 608 -5.34 -27.25 -16.09
C LEU A 608 -4.67 -28.60 -15.80
N GLN A 609 -3.68 -28.63 -14.90
CA GLN A 609 -3.02 -29.85 -14.45
C GLN A 609 -4.01 -30.77 -13.71
N ALA A 610 -4.83 -30.21 -12.82
CA ALA A 610 -5.78 -30.97 -12.02
C ALA A 610 -6.91 -31.59 -12.87
N GLU A 611 -7.33 -30.93 -13.96
CA GLU A 611 -8.30 -31.43 -14.93
C GLU A 611 -7.68 -32.37 -15.98
N GLY A 612 -6.36 -32.57 -15.97
CA GLY A 612 -5.65 -33.43 -16.93
C GLY A 612 -5.55 -32.85 -18.34
N LEU A 613 -5.69 -31.54 -18.50
CA LEU A 613 -5.52 -30.80 -19.78
C LEU A 613 -4.02 -30.56 -20.07
N THR A 614 -3.27 -31.67 -20.16
CA THR A 614 -1.80 -31.69 -20.15
C THR A 614 -1.15 -30.84 -21.25
N GLU A 615 -1.70 -30.81 -22.46
CA GLU A 615 -1.12 -30.02 -23.57
C GLU A 615 -1.18 -28.51 -23.29
N MET A 616 -2.34 -28.03 -22.82
CA MET A 616 -2.55 -26.64 -22.44
C MET A 616 -1.69 -26.28 -21.22
N ALA A 617 -1.67 -27.12 -20.19
CA ALA A 617 -0.82 -26.95 -19.02
C ALA A 617 0.66 -26.81 -19.41
N THR A 618 1.17 -27.74 -20.24
CA THR A 618 2.57 -27.73 -20.72
C THR A 618 2.89 -26.45 -21.50
N SER A 619 1.96 -26.00 -22.34
CA SER A 619 2.13 -24.79 -23.14
C SER A 619 2.18 -23.52 -22.28
N LEU A 620 1.25 -23.38 -21.32
CA LEU A 620 1.22 -22.24 -20.41
C LEU A 620 2.46 -22.21 -19.53
N GLU A 621 2.81 -23.34 -18.91
CA GLU A 621 4.00 -23.48 -18.07
C GLU A 621 5.28 -23.11 -18.85
N ALA A 622 5.43 -23.60 -20.09
CA ALA A 622 6.59 -23.26 -20.92
C ALA A 622 6.64 -21.76 -21.28
N SER A 623 5.49 -21.12 -21.49
CA SER A 623 5.43 -19.67 -21.75
C SER A 623 5.86 -18.87 -20.53
N MET A 624 5.30 -19.20 -19.36
CA MET A 624 5.61 -18.51 -18.10
C MET A 624 7.04 -18.80 -17.63
N LYS A 625 7.57 -20.01 -17.90
CA LYS A 625 8.96 -20.36 -17.64
C LYS A 625 9.95 -19.47 -18.38
N LYS A 626 9.68 -19.08 -19.63
CA LYS A 626 10.53 -18.14 -20.38
C LYS A 626 10.59 -16.77 -19.71
N ARG A 627 9.45 -16.28 -19.22
CA ARG A 627 9.37 -15.02 -18.46
C ARG A 627 10.13 -15.12 -17.14
N ALA A 628 9.92 -16.21 -16.39
CA ALA A 628 10.64 -16.46 -15.14
C ALA A 628 12.17 -16.61 -15.33
N ASP A 629 12.62 -17.25 -16.41
CA ASP A 629 14.05 -17.34 -16.76
C ASP A 629 14.65 -15.95 -17.03
N HIS A 630 13.89 -15.08 -17.71
CA HIS A 630 14.30 -13.69 -17.91
C HIS A 630 14.40 -12.95 -16.58
N TRP A 631 13.37 -13.01 -15.71
CA TRP A 631 13.38 -12.36 -14.39
C TRP A 631 14.53 -12.85 -13.51
N LYS A 632 14.83 -14.14 -13.55
CA LYS A 632 15.96 -14.73 -12.83
C LYS A 632 17.30 -14.11 -13.23
N SER A 633 17.45 -13.68 -14.49
CA SER A 633 18.68 -13.10 -15.02
C SER A 633 18.91 -11.63 -14.62
N LEU A 634 17.86 -10.93 -14.18
CA LEU A 634 17.92 -9.53 -13.75
C LEU A 634 18.28 -9.43 -12.26
N ASN A 635 18.86 -8.32 -11.81
CA ASN A 635 19.04 -8.06 -10.38
C ASN A 635 17.69 -7.78 -9.71
N TYR A 636 16.91 -6.86 -10.30
CA TYR A 636 15.54 -6.54 -9.92
C TYR A 636 14.64 -6.67 -11.15
N PRO A 637 13.70 -7.63 -11.21
CA PRO A 637 12.89 -7.90 -12.41
C PRO A 637 11.60 -7.07 -12.47
N PHE A 638 11.58 -5.87 -11.90
CA PHE A 638 10.35 -5.12 -11.69
C PHE A 638 10.16 -3.93 -12.63
N GLY A 639 11.24 -3.35 -13.17
CA GLY A 639 11.20 -2.06 -13.87
C GLY A 639 10.50 -2.08 -15.22
N SER A 640 9.19 -1.87 -15.23
CA SER A 640 8.34 -1.80 -16.42
C SER A 640 8.00 -0.37 -16.84
N GLU A 641 7.61 0.46 -15.87
CA GLU A 641 7.12 1.82 -16.08
C GLU A 641 7.86 2.85 -15.20
N MET A 642 8.62 2.39 -14.20
CA MET A 642 9.07 3.22 -13.08
C MET A 642 10.47 2.79 -12.60
N PRO A 643 11.26 3.69 -11.98
CA PRO A 643 12.61 3.35 -11.52
C PRO A 643 12.68 2.44 -10.28
N TRP A 644 11.56 2.15 -9.61
CA TRP A 644 11.46 1.16 -8.50
C TRP A 644 10.32 0.14 -8.68
N ASP A 645 9.37 0.43 -9.57
CA ASP A 645 8.23 -0.38 -10.01
C ASP A 645 7.74 -1.54 -9.10
N SER A 646 6.54 -1.39 -8.55
CA SER A 646 5.87 -2.40 -7.72
C SER A 646 4.73 -3.14 -8.41
N THR A 647 4.55 -2.95 -9.71
CA THR A 647 3.31 -3.28 -10.44
C THR A 647 3.01 -4.78 -10.50
N GLY A 648 4.01 -5.64 -10.69
CA GLY A 648 3.81 -7.09 -10.86
C GLY A 648 4.69 -7.97 -9.97
N GLN A 649 5.06 -7.49 -8.80
CA GLN A 649 5.98 -8.18 -7.88
C GLN A 649 5.40 -9.51 -7.39
N GLU A 650 4.08 -9.59 -7.20
CA GLU A 650 3.38 -10.81 -6.82
C GLU A 650 3.51 -11.91 -7.88
N GLU A 651 3.38 -11.58 -9.19
CA GLU A 651 3.57 -12.58 -10.24
C GLU A 651 5.02 -13.10 -10.25
N VAL A 652 5.98 -12.18 -10.20
CA VAL A 652 7.41 -12.53 -10.20
C VAL A 652 7.72 -13.48 -9.04
N PHE A 653 7.23 -13.17 -7.84
CA PHE A 653 7.44 -14.00 -6.67
C PHE A 653 6.80 -15.38 -6.86
N MET A 654 5.53 -15.44 -7.27
CA MET A 654 4.77 -16.69 -7.34
C MET A 654 5.37 -17.67 -8.35
N TRP A 655 5.83 -17.20 -9.52
CA TRP A 655 6.54 -18.06 -10.48
C TRP A 655 7.96 -18.40 -10.06
N SER A 656 8.66 -17.48 -9.39
CA SER A 656 9.99 -17.77 -8.83
C SER A 656 9.92 -18.86 -7.77
N ASP A 657 8.93 -18.81 -6.88
CA ASP A 657 8.63 -19.88 -5.91
C ASP A 657 8.32 -21.20 -6.63
N TYR A 658 7.40 -21.18 -7.60
CA TYR A 658 6.99 -22.37 -8.35
C TYR A 658 8.15 -23.07 -9.08
N PHE A 659 9.05 -22.32 -9.74
CA PHE A 659 10.19 -22.88 -10.47
C PHE A 659 11.45 -23.09 -9.61
N GLY A 660 11.37 -22.85 -8.29
CA GLY A 660 12.50 -23.05 -7.36
C GLY A 660 13.61 -21.99 -7.47
N TYR A 661 13.29 -20.78 -7.92
CA TYR A 661 14.21 -19.64 -8.00
C TYR A 661 14.24 -18.85 -6.69
N GLN A 662 14.62 -19.54 -5.60
CA GLN A 662 14.55 -19.00 -4.24
C GLN A 662 15.25 -17.64 -4.09
N GLN A 663 16.43 -17.45 -4.71
CA GLN A 663 17.13 -16.17 -4.67
C GLN A 663 16.26 -15.03 -5.23
N LYS A 664 15.57 -15.26 -6.35
CA LYS A 664 14.71 -14.26 -7.00
C LYS A 664 13.43 -14.02 -6.21
N ALA A 665 12.86 -15.07 -5.62
CA ALA A 665 11.74 -14.95 -4.69
C ALA A 665 12.13 -14.11 -3.45
N ASN A 666 13.31 -14.33 -2.88
CA ASN A 666 13.81 -13.56 -1.73
C ASN A 666 14.06 -12.08 -2.08
N VAL A 667 14.70 -11.79 -3.23
CA VAL A 667 14.88 -10.40 -3.70
C VAL A 667 13.53 -9.69 -3.82
N THR A 668 12.52 -10.38 -4.34
CA THR A 668 11.16 -9.82 -4.46
C THR A 668 10.50 -9.61 -3.11
N LEU A 669 10.60 -10.58 -2.20
CA LEU A 669 10.05 -10.45 -0.85
C LEU A 669 10.72 -9.31 -0.08
N ASN A 670 12.05 -9.23 -0.10
CA ASN A 670 12.79 -8.17 0.59
C ASN A 670 12.40 -6.80 0.04
N ALA A 671 12.36 -6.63 -1.29
CA ALA A 671 11.88 -5.41 -1.91
C ALA A 671 10.47 -5.03 -1.42
N ILE A 672 9.53 -5.97 -1.31
CA ILE A 672 8.17 -5.74 -0.76
C ILE A 672 8.23 -5.25 0.70
N LEU A 673 9.02 -5.90 1.55
CA LEU A 673 9.13 -5.56 2.98
C LEU A 673 9.75 -4.17 3.20
N ALA A 674 10.53 -3.66 2.24
CA ALA A 674 11.09 -2.31 2.30
C ALA A 674 10.00 -1.22 2.39
N TYR A 675 8.77 -1.50 1.98
CA TYR A 675 7.71 -0.49 1.87
C TYR A 675 6.31 -0.95 2.33
N MET A 676 6.22 -2.10 3.00
CA MET A 676 5.01 -2.58 3.70
C MET A 676 5.30 -2.77 5.21
N PRO A 677 5.02 -1.77 6.07
CA PRO A 677 5.42 -1.80 7.47
C PRO A 677 4.39 -2.48 8.39
N THR A 678 4.75 -2.72 9.66
CA THR A 678 3.87 -3.32 10.69
C THR A 678 3.35 -2.33 11.73
N MET A 679 3.38 -1.02 11.42
CA MET A 679 3.09 0.07 12.35
C MET A 679 1.72 0.00 13.03
N PRO A 680 1.54 0.55 14.26
CA PRO A 680 0.26 0.60 14.98
C PRO A 680 -0.78 1.59 14.44
N HIS A 681 -1.02 1.51 13.13
CA HIS A 681 -1.84 2.45 12.40
C HIS A 681 -2.48 1.76 11.21
N TRP A 682 -3.82 1.69 11.16
CA TRP A 682 -4.56 1.01 10.10
C TRP A 682 -4.14 1.48 8.71
N ALA A 683 -3.86 2.77 8.52
CA ALA A 683 -3.46 3.32 7.22
C ALA A 683 -2.06 2.87 6.75
N TYR A 684 -1.17 2.45 7.65
CA TYR A 684 0.21 2.12 7.30
C TYR A 684 0.53 0.63 7.50
N ASN A 685 -0.14 -0.06 8.42
CA ASN A 685 0.03 -1.50 8.64
C ASN A 685 -0.29 -2.29 7.36
N GLY A 686 0.72 -2.95 6.79
CA GLY A 686 0.61 -3.69 5.54
C GLY A 686 0.25 -2.83 4.31
N ASN A 687 0.32 -1.51 4.40
CA ASN A 687 0.09 -0.62 3.26
C ASN A 687 1.32 -0.65 2.35
N ALA A 688 1.14 -1.04 1.09
CA ALA A 688 2.17 -0.90 0.08
C ALA A 688 2.30 0.57 -0.32
N ARG A 689 3.43 1.21 0.01
CA ARG A 689 3.71 2.58 -0.40
C ARG A 689 3.55 2.75 -1.92
N ARG A 690 2.59 3.58 -2.31
CA ARG A 690 2.40 4.11 -3.68
C ARG A 690 1.94 5.55 -3.61
N TYR A 691 2.22 6.35 -4.64
CA TYR A 691 1.97 7.79 -4.55
C TYR A 691 1.64 8.55 -5.84
N TRP A 692 1.43 7.86 -6.98
CA TRP A 692 1.18 8.53 -8.26
C TRP A 692 -0.10 8.08 -8.97
N ASP A 693 -0.64 6.90 -8.67
CA ASP A 693 -1.81 6.32 -9.34
C ASP A 693 -3.07 7.19 -9.33
N PHE A 694 -3.23 8.13 -8.39
CA PHE A 694 -4.30 9.14 -8.47
C PHE A 694 -4.25 9.99 -9.76
N LEU A 695 -3.09 10.10 -10.41
CA LEU A 695 -2.95 10.74 -11.71
C LEU A 695 -3.69 9.98 -12.82
N TYR A 696 -3.82 8.66 -12.70
CA TYR A 696 -4.36 7.76 -13.72
C TYR A 696 -5.76 7.26 -13.36
N GLY A 697 -6.00 6.90 -12.10
CA GLY A 697 -7.23 6.26 -11.60
C GLY A 697 -7.97 7.02 -10.50
N GLY A 698 -7.51 8.20 -10.07
CA GLY A 698 -8.18 9.01 -9.05
C GLY A 698 -9.13 10.07 -9.62
N LYS A 699 -10.09 10.53 -8.81
CA LYS A 699 -10.86 11.77 -9.05
C LYS A 699 -10.02 12.99 -8.67
N LEU A 700 -9.38 12.97 -7.50
CA LEU A 700 -8.48 14.03 -7.08
C LEU A 700 -7.05 13.71 -7.54
N SER A 701 -6.70 14.21 -8.73
CA SER A 701 -5.41 13.95 -9.38
C SER A 701 -4.27 14.74 -8.75
N ARG A 702 -3.35 14.06 -8.04
CA ARG A 702 -2.06 14.61 -7.55
C ARG A 702 -1.08 13.52 -7.10
N VAL A 703 0.18 13.89 -6.93
CA VAL A 703 1.22 13.05 -6.30
C VAL A 703 1.06 13.06 -4.78
N GLU A 704 0.60 11.96 -4.22
CA GLU A 704 0.26 11.82 -2.80
C GLU A 704 0.32 10.36 -2.39
N ARG A 705 0.81 10.09 -1.17
CA ARG A 705 0.78 8.75 -0.60
C ARG A 705 -0.63 8.20 -0.49
N GLN A 706 -0.81 7.03 -1.09
CA GLN A 706 -2.07 6.32 -1.17
C GLN A 706 -2.14 5.29 -0.05
N ILE A 707 -3.25 5.30 0.67
CA ILE A 707 -3.51 4.36 1.75
C ILE A 707 -4.37 3.23 1.21
N HIS A 708 -3.82 2.01 1.28
CA HIS A 708 -4.43 0.76 0.83
C HIS A 708 -4.92 0.80 -0.61
N HIS A 709 -4.04 1.26 -1.50
CA HIS A 709 -4.15 1.05 -2.95
C HIS A 709 -3.89 -0.42 -3.32
N TYR A 710 -4.16 -0.83 -4.58
CA TYR A 710 -4.11 -2.23 -5.01
C TYR A 710 -2.79 -2.95 -4.71
N GLY A 711 -1.67 -2.22 -4.67
CA GLY A 711 -0.37 -2.80 -4.32
C GLY A 711 -0.39 -3.52 -2.96
N SER A 712 -1.24 -3.11 -2.03
CA SER A 712 -1.33 -3.70 -0.67
C SER A 712 -1.92 -5.11 -0.72
N GLY A 713 -3.06 -5.27 -1.39
CA GLY A 713 -3.70 -6.57 -1.57
C GLY A 713 -2.87 -7.53 -2.43
N LEU A 714 -2.25 -7.03 -3.52
CA LEU A 714 -1.42 -7.85 -4.39
C LEU A 714 -0.14 -8.33 -3.68
N ASN A 715 0.58 -7.45 -3.01
CA ASN A 715 1.82 -7.82 -2.31
C ASN A 715 1.58 -8.64 -1.03
N ALA A 716 0.37 -8.65 -0.48
CA ALA A 716 0.01 -9.60 0.57
C ALA A 716 0.13 -11.07 0.08
N ILE A 717 -0.05 -11.33 -1.23
CA ILE A 717 0.06 -12.68 -1.82
C ILE A 717 1.44 -13.30 -1.58
N PRO A 718 2.55 -12.70 -2.05
CA PRO A 718 3.88 -13.24 -1.84
C PRO A 718 4.28 -13.25 -0.36
N VAL A 719 3.90 -12.25 0.43
CA VAL A 719 4.24 -12.20 1.87
C VAL A 719 3.59 -13.34 2.64
N LEU A 720 2.28 -13.57 2.46
CA LEU A 720 1.59 -14.68 3.13
C LEU A 720 2.01 -16.04 2.56
N LYS A 721 2.36 -16.12 1.28
CA LYS A 721 2.95 -17.33 0.69
C LYS A 721 4.32 -17.64 1.31
N ALA A 722 5.17 -16.63 1.50
CA ALA A 722 6.45 -16.77 2.18
C ALA A 722 6.26 -17.23 3.63
N TYR A 723 5.30 -16.64 4.36
CA TYR A 723 4.93 -17.09 5.71
C TYR A 723 4.53 -18.57 5.74
N ARG A 724 3.66 -19.02 4.81
CA ARG A 724 3.26 -20.43 4.75
C ARG A 724 4.42 -21.38 4.40
N ASN A 725 5.41 -20.90 3.64
CA ASN A 725 6.60 -21.68 3.32
C ASN A 725 7.59 -21.75 4.49
N ASN A 726 7.76 -20.64 5.22
CA ASN A 726 8.65 -20.52 6.37
C ASN A 726 8.04 -19.54 7.39
N PRO A 727 7.31 -20.05 8.41
CA PRO A 727 6.60 -19.21 9.36
C PRO A 727 7.51 -18.20 10.07
N ASP A 728 7.09 -16.95 10.03
CA ASP A 728 7.72 -15.79 10.64
C ASP A 728 6.62 -14.80 11.01
N PHE A 729 6.50 -14.45 12.30
CA PHE A 729 5.42 -13.61 12.79
C PHE A 729 5.43 -12.20 12.18
N TYR A 730 6.58 -11.68 11.79
CA TYR A 730 6.69 -10.41 11.06
C TYR A 730 5.97 -10.49 9.71
N LEU A 731 6.21 -11.57 8.95
CA LEU A 731 5.55 -11.77 7.64
C LEU A 731 4.04 -11.90 7.78
N LEU A 732 3.56 -12.61 8.81
CA LEU A 732 2.11 -12.72 9.06
C LEU A 732 1.49 -11.34 9.33
N LYS A 733 2.11 -10.52 10.19
CA LYS A 733 1.62 -9.16 10.47
C LYS A 733 1.57 -8.28 9.22
N VAL A 734 2.63 -8.30 8.39
CA VAL A 734 2.67 -7.51 7.15
C VAL A 734 1.61 -7.98 6.16
N GLY A 735 1.59 -9.28 5.86
CA GLY A 735 0.73 -9.84 4.83
C GLY A 735 -0.75 -9.78 5.20
N TYR A 736 -1.09 -10.02 6.47
CA TYR A 736 -2.47 -9.93 6.93
C TYR A 736 -2.95 -8.48 7.03
N GLY A 737 -2.08 -7.55 7.42
CA GLY A 737 -2.33 -6.11 7.36
C GLY A 737 -2.70 -5.64 5.95
N GLY A 738 -1.95 -6.08 4.93
CA GLY A 738 -2.27 -5.79 3.53
C GLY A 738 -3.57 -6.45 3.04
N THR A 739 -3.89 -7.64 3.56
CA THR A 739 -5.13 -8.36 3.25
C THR A 739 -6.36 -7.61 3.78
N LEU A 740 -6.39 -7.23 5.06
CA LEU A 740 -7.52 -6.44 5.60
C LEU A 740 -7.50 -5.00 5.10
N GLY A 741 -6.31 -4.45 4.80
CA GLY A 741 -6.13 -3.17 4.15
C GLY A 741 -6.91 -3.07 2.84
N ALA A 742 -6.90 -4.12 2.03
CA ALA A 742 -7.58 -4.19 0.73
C ALA A 742 -9.10 -3.96 0.81
N ILE A 743 -9.75 -4.31 1.92
CA ILE A 743 -11.21 -4.09 2.13
C ILE A 743 -11.52 -2.89 3.06
N SER A 744 -10.49 -2.26 3.63
CA SER A 744 -10.66 -1.17 4.60
C SER A 744 -11.22 0.14 3.99
N ASN A 745 -11.05 0.30 2.68
CA ASN A 745 -11.52 1.45 1.90
C ASN A 745 -12.91 1.22 1.27
N ILE A 746 -13.49 0.01 1.40
CA ILE A 746 -14.88 -0.21 1.03
C ILE A 746 -15.75 0.62 1.98
N THR A 747 -16.62 1.44 1.41
CA THR A 747 -17.54 2.28 2.19
C THR A 747 -18.61 1.42 2.86
N LYS A 748 -19.31 2.00 3.84
CA LYS A 748 -20.34 1.26 4.60
C LYS A 748 -21.50 0.76 3.74
N ASP A 749 -21.73 1.40 2.59
CA ASP A 749 -22.73 1.09 1.56
C ASP A 749 -22.15 0.31 0.36
N GLY A 750 -20.86 -0.06 0.40
CA GLY A 750 -20.28 -1.01 -0.56
C GLY A 750 -19.49 -0.41 -1.73
N PHE A 751 -19.33 0.91 -1.84
CA PHE A 751 -18.43 1.46 -2.86
C PHE A 751 -16.96 1.13 -2.56
N GLY A 752 -16.27 0.52 -3.54
CA GLY A 752 -14.84 0.25 -3.51
C GLY A 752 -14.02 1.41 -4.09
N SER A 753 -13.37 2.19 -3.23
CA SER A 753 -12.56 3.35 -3.60
C SER A 753 -11.15 2.96 -4.06
N ALA A 754 -10.61 3.63 -5.08
CA ALA A 754 -9.24 3.41 -5.58
C ALA A 754 -8.17 3.41 -4.46
N ALA A 755 -8.19 4.42 -3.58
CA ALA A 755 -7.37 4.47 -2.35
C ALA A 755 -7.90 5.55 -1.37
N PHE A 756 -7.24 5.73 -0.23
CA PHE A 756 -7.49 6.85 0.69
C PHE A 756 -6.38 7.92 0.61
N HIS A 757 -6.78 9.20 0.56
CA HIS A 757 -5.91 10.38 0.53
C HIS A 757 -5.34 10.67 1.92
N SER A 758 -4.04 10.46 2.10
CA SER A 758 -3.33 10.63 3.38
C SER A 758 -2.97 12.06 3.76
N TYR A 759 -3.08 13.03 2.83
CA TYR A 759 -2.75 14.41 3.13
C TYR A 759 -3.63 14.93 4.26
N PRO A 760 -3.04 15.55 5.30
CA PRO A 760 -3.79 16.18 6.39
C PRO A 760 -4.89 17.15 5.93
N SER A 761 -4.72 17.80 4.78
CA SER A 761 -5.72 18.71 4.19
C SER A 761 -6.90 18.00 3.51
N THR A 762 -6.88 16.67 3.38
CA THR A 762 -7.85 15.90 2.57
C THR A 762 -8.51 14.79 3.38
N MET A 763 -7.75 13.84 3.92
CA MET A 763 -8.18 12.82 4.89
C MET A 763 -9.52 12.12 4.54
N ARG A 764 -9.64 11.62 3.31
CA ARG A 764 -10.85 10.93 2.81
C ARG A 764 -10.50 9.89 1.75
N ILE A 765 -11.44 8.98 1.47
CA ILE A 765 -11.35 8.11 0.28
C ILE A 765 -11.33 8.95 -1.00
N ASP A 766 -10.67 8.45 -2.05
CA ASP A 766 -10.92 8.94 -3.41
C ASP A 766 -12.36 8.56 -3.81
N TYR A 767 -12.94 9.31 -4.74
CA TYR A 767 -14.33 9.12 -5.12
C TYR A 767 -14.50 8.36 -6.44
N LEU A 768 -13.41 8.04 -7.13
CA LEU A 768 -13.44 7.14 -8.27
C LEU A 768 -13.17 5.71 -7.83
N SER A 769 -13.92 4.77 -8.40
CA SER A 769 -13.66 3.33 -8.20
C SER A 769 -12.25 2.96 -8.70
N GLY A 770 -11.82 3.60 -9.79
CA GLY A 770 -10.48 3.44 -10.37
C GLY A 770 -10.09 1.97 -10.55
N ASP A 771 -8.88 1.66 -10.09
CA ASP A 771 -8.21 0.36 -10.16
C ASP A 771 -8.48 -0.54 -8.93
N TYR A 772 -9.54 -0.25 -8.16
CA TYR A 772 -9.83 -0.97 -6.92
C TYR A 772 -10.01 -2.49 -7.08
N GLY A 773 -10.47 -2.97 -8.24
CA GLY A 773 -10.67 -4.40 -8.50
C GLY A 773 -9.42 -5.25 -8.30
N SER A 774 -8.24 -4.71 -8.65
CA SER A 774 -6.95 -5.36 -8.44
C SER A 774 -6.63 -5.53 -6.95
N ASN A 775 -7.07 -4.57 -6.12
CA ASN A 775 -6.95 -4.68 -4.66
C ASN A 775 -7.84 -5.80 -4.12
N PHE A 776 -9.08 -5.85 -4.59
CA PHE A 776 -10.03 -6.88 -4.19
C PHE A 776 -9.62 -8.27 -4.71
N PHE A 777 -8.99 -8.38 -5.87
CA PHE A 777 -8.33 -9.62 -6.32
C PHE A 777 -7.33 -10.10 -5.27
N GLY A 778 -6.46 -9.22 -4.80
CA GLY A 778 -5.51 -9.52 -3.73
C GLY A 778 -6.17 -10.07 -2.45
N TYR A 779 -7.28 -9.45 -2.02
CA TYR A 779 -8.09 -9.94 -0.90
C TYR A 779 -8.69 -11.33 -1.17
N ALA A 780 -9.35 -11.52 -2.32
CA ALA A 780 -10.02 -12.79 -2.66
C ALA A 780 -9.03 -13.97 -2.76
N ILE A 781 -7.80 -13.71 -3.23
CA ILE A 781 -6.74 -14.73 -3.27
C ILE A 781 -6.21 -15.05 -1.87
N ASN A 782 -6.08 -14.07 -0.98
CA ASN A 782 -5.41 -14.23 0.33
C ASN A 782 -6.31 -14.51 1.52
N THR A 783 -7.61 -14.20 1.43
CA THR A 783 -8.55 -14.39 2.53
C THR A 783 -8.48 -15.83 3.07
N ALA A 784 -8.07 -15.94 4.32
CA ALA A 784 -7.77 -17.19 5.01
C ALA A 784 -7.67 -16.96 6.52
N THR A 785 -7.89 -18.03 7.27
CA THR A 785 -7.65 -18.04 8.72
C THR A 785 -6.26 -18.59 9.00
N TYR A 786 -5.43 -17.84 9.75
CA TYR A 786 -4.11 -18.29 10.19
C TYR A 786 -4.12 -18.51 11.69
N ILE A 787 -3.71 -19.70 12.11
CA ILE A 787 -3.62 -20.11 13.51
C ILE A 787 -2.16 -20.40 13.79
N THR A 788 -1.57 -19.68 14.74
CA THR A 788 -0.14 -19.76 15.06
C THR A 788 0.10 -19.68 16.55
N LYS A 789 1.21 -20.27 16.99
CA LYS A 789 1.65 -20.19 18.39
C LYS A 789 2.93 -19.37 18.47
N ASN A 790 2.81 -18.13 18.93
CA ASN A 790 3.95 -17.27 19.18
C ASN A 790 4.59 -17.59 20.55
N GLU A 791 5.92 -17.53 20.63
CA GLU A 791 6.66 -17.87 21.86
C GLU A 791 6.34 -16.94 23.03
N ASP A 792 6.17 -15.63 22.77
CA ASP A 792 5.92 -14.62 23.80
C ASP A 792 4.43 -14.34 24.01
N LEU A 793 3.64 -14.37 22.92
CA LEU A 793 2.24 -13.93 22.92
C LEU A 793 1.23 -15.08 23.04
N GLY A 794 1.67 -16.33 22.90
CA GLY A 794 0.81 -17.52 22.99
C GLY A 794 0.06 -17.83 21.69
N TRP A 795 -1.11 -18.45 21.81
CA TRP A 795 -1.95 -18.79 20.66
C TRP A 795 -2.67 -17.58 20.09
N LEU A 796 -2.55 -17.43 18.76
CA LEU A 796 -3.09 -16.30 18.01
C LEU A 796 -3.88 -16.80 16.80
N SER A 797 -4.93 -16.07 16.45
CA SER A 797 -5.72 -16.28 15.25
C SER A 797 -5.83 -14.98 14.45
N PHE A 798 -5.64 -15.09 13.14
CA PHE A 798 -5.94 -14.04 12.17
C PHE A 798 -7.07 -14.55 11.28
N GLY A 799 -8.18 -13.82 11.17
CA GLY A 799 -9.35 -14.28 10.40
C GLY A 799 -10.20 -15.32 11.13
N GLY A 800 -10.15 -15.35 12.46
CA GLY A 800 -11.02 -16.15 13.29
C GLY A 800 -10.92 -15.76 14.75
N ASN A 801 -11.92 -16.12 15.56
CA ASN A 801 -11.90 -15.94 17.00
C ASN A 801 -11.39 -17.21 17.66
N ILE A 802 -10.45 -17.07 18.59
CA ILE A 802 -9.77 -18.17 19.25
C ILE A 802 -10.21 -18.29 20.70
N GLU A 803 -10.62 -19.50 21.08
CA GLU A 803 -10.89 -19.91 22.44
C GLU A 803 -9.87 -20.97 22.82
N GLU A 804 -9.25 -20.81 23.99
CA GLU A 804 -8.25 -21.72 24.51
C GLU A 804 -8.71 -22.26 25.86
N ASP A 805 -8.93 -23.57 25.91
CA ASP A 805 -9.21 -24.33 27.13
C ASP A 805 -7.99 -25.20 27.50
N ASP A 806 -8.04 -25.94 28.62
CA ASP A 806 -6.89 -26.73 29.10
C ASP A 806 -6.43 -27.78 28.07
N ASP A 807 -7.38 -28.45 27.40
CA ASP A 807 -7.13 -29.58 26.50
C ASP A 807 -7.18 -29.20 25.00
N GLU A 808 -7.89 -28.12 24.64
CA GLU A 808 -8.24 -27.83 23.24
C GLU A 808 -7.99 -26.36 22.85
N ILE A 809 -7.75 -26.14 21.55
CA ILE A 809 -7.80 -24.83 20.88
C ILE A 809 -8.95 -24.85 19.89
N ILE A 810 -9.93 -23.96 20.06
CA ILE A 810 -11.10 -23.83 19.18
C ILE A 810 -10.97 -22.51 18.42
N VAL A 811 -11.05 -22.56 17.09
CA VAL A 811 -11.01 -21.37 16.25
C VAL A 811 -12.24 -21.30 15.36
N SER A 812 -13.09 -20.30 15.62
CA SER A 812 -14.25 -19.98 14.79
C SER A 812 -13.85 -19.03 13.67
N LEU A 813 -14.13 -19.38 12.41
CA LEU A 813 -13.70 -18.56 11.27
C LEU A 813 -14.60 -17.32 11.09
N THR A 814 -13.96 -16.16 10.87
CA THR A 814 -14.63 -14.86 10.67
C THR A 814 -14.36 -14.24 9.29
N THR A 815 -13.45 -14.81 8.49
CA THR A 815 -13.19 -14.32 7.12
C THR A 815 -14.44 -14.40 6.25
N ALA A 816 -14.54 -13.56 5.20
CA ALA A 816 -15.66 -13.62 4.27
C ALA A 816 -15.79 -15.00 3.59
N ALA A 817 -14.68 -15.54 3.09
CA ALA A 817 -14.68 -16.77 2.30
C ALA A 817 -14.88 -18.04 3.15
N LYS A 818 -14.36 -18.05 4.39
CA LYS A 818 -14.28 -19.23 5.28
C LYS A 818 -13.80 -20.51 4.57
N SER A 819 -12.95 -20.37 3.55
CA SER A 819 -12.60 -21.46 2.64
C SER A 819 -11.14 -21.91 2.81
N LYS A 820 -10.35 -21.24 3.64
CA LYS A 820 -8.91 -21.53 3.78
C LYS A 820 -8.44 -21.42 5.23
N ILE A 821 -7.64 -22.38 5.67
CA ILE A 821 -7.01 -22.39 7.00
C ILE A 821 -5.53 -22.75 6.86
N PHE A 822 -4.65 -21.95 7.47
CA PHE A 822 -3.27 -22.32 7.74
C PHE A 822 -3.09 -22.58 9.23
N PHE A 823 -2.82 -23.83 9.59
CA PHE A 823 -2.47 -24.23 10.95
C PHE A 823 -0.95 -24.39 11.04
N GLU A 824 -0.29 -23.35 11.51
CA GLU A 824 1.18 -23.22 11.55
C GLU A 824 1.89 -24.31 12.35
N PRO A 825 1.41 -24.76 13.54
CA PRO A 825 2.09 -25.78 14.33
C PRO A 825 2.31 -27.12 13.61
N LYS A 826 1.47 -27.43 12.61
CA LYS A 826 1.67 -28.59 11.72
C LYS A 826 2.05 -28.20 10.29
N GLY A 827 2.26 -26.92 9.97
CA GLY A 827 2.48 -26.45 8.60
C GLY A 827 1.40 -26.94 7.63
N LEU A 828 0.15 -26.97 8.10
CA LEU A 828 -0.98 -27.55 7.39
C LEU A 828 -1.77 -26.45 6.68
N TRP A 829 -1.91 -26.57 5.36
CA TRP A 829 -2.66 -25.64 4.52
C TRP A 829 -3.88 -26.35 3.94
N LEU A 830 -5.07 -25.94 4.36
CA LEU A 830 -6.35 -26.51 3.98
C LEU A 830 -7.13 -25.50 3.14
N THR A 831 -7.71 -25.94 2.03
CA THR A 831 -8.55 -25.09 1.18
C THR A 831 -9.78 -25.83 0.68
N LEU A 832 -10.90 -25.14 0.55
CA LEU A 832 -12.14 -25.65 -0.04
C LEU A 832 -12.35 -25.02 -1.43
N ASP A 833 -12.52 -25.85 -2.46
CA ASP A 833 -12.93 -25.35 -3.79
C ASP A 833 -14.42 -24.98 -3.82
N ALA A 834 -15.23 -25.64 -2.99
CA ALA A 834 -16.60 -25.27 -2.62
C ALA A 834 -16.92 -25.81 -1.21
N GLY A 835 -17.96 -25.25 -0.59
CA GLY A 835 -18.25 -25.42 0.84
C GLY A 835 -17.40 -24.49 1.71
N THR A 836 -17.72 -24.41 3.01
CA THR A 836 -17.00 -23.52 3.95
C THR A 836 -16.72 -24.20 5.28
N PHE A 837 -15.63 -23.78 5.91
CA PHE A 837 -15.30 -24.13 7.29
C PHE A 837 -16.14 -23.30 8.27
N LYS A 838 -16.51 -23.91 9.38
CA LYS A 838 -17.10 -23.24 10.54
C LYS A 838 -16.03 -23.02 11.61
N GLU A 839 -15.41 -24.11 12.03
CA GLU A 839 -14.45 -24.16 13.13
C GLU A 839 -13.28 -25.11 12.81
N LEU A 840 -12.13 -24.86 13.43
CA LEU A 840 -11.06 -25.82 13.62
C LEU A 840 -10.90 -26.04 15.12
N ILE A 841 -10.88 -27.31 15.54
CA ILE A 841 -10.63 -27.71 16.92
C ILE A 841 -9.34 -28.52 16.95
N TYR A 842 -8.41 -28.17 17.83
CA TYR A 842 -7.12 -28.85 17.98
C TYR A 842 -6.96 -29.36 19.41
N ASP A 843 -6.88 -30.68 19.56
CA ASP A 843 -6.59 -31.35 20.83
C ASP A 843 -5.08 -31.29 21.09
N LYS A 844 -4.69 -30.61 22.18
CA LYS A 844 -3.29 -30.40 22.54
C LYS A 844 -2.59 -31.68 22.98
N SER A 845 -3.35 -32.67 23.47
CA SER A 845 -2.85 -33.92 24.04
C SER A 845 -2.61 -34.99 22.98
N SER A 846 -3.58 -35.20 22.09
CA SER A 846 -3.51 -36.19 21.01
C SER A 846 -2.84 -35.59 19.76
N GLY A 847 -2.90 -34.26 19.62
CA GLY A 847 -2.51 -33.56 18.42
C GLY A 847 -3.53 -33.69 17.27
N GLU A 848 -4.71 -34.27 17.52
CA GLU A 848 -5.77 -34.41 16.52
C GLU A 848 -6.36 -33.04 16.15
N ILE A 849 -6.71 -32.86 14.88
CA ILE A 849 -7.44 -31.68 14.40
C ILE A 849 -8.82 -32.13 13.92
N GLU A 850 -9.87 -31.55 14.47
CA GLU A 850 -11.24 -31.69 13.98
C GLU A 850 -11.62 -30.46 13.17
N LEU A 851 -12.01 -30.70 11.91
CA LEU A 851 -12.53 -29.68 11.00
C LEU A 851 -14.05 -29.73 11.01
N VAL A 852 -14.70 -28.63 11.41
CA VAL A 852 -16.15 -28.50 11.34
C VAL A 852 -16.50 -27.76 10.05
N LEU A 853 -17.17 -28.43 9.12
CA LEU A 853 -17.68 -27.83 7.89
C LEU A 853 -19.12 -27.33 8.09
N ASN A 854 -19.47 -26.22 7.43
CA ASN A 854 -20.84 -25.72 7.41
C ASN A 854 -21.81 -26.68 6.69
N GLU A 855 -23.10 -26.44 6.89
CA GLU A 855 -24.14 -27.21 6.21
C GLU A 855 -24.15 -26.98 4.70
N LYS A 856 -24.77 -27.91 3.98
CA LYS A 856 -24.93 -27.79 2.53
C LYS A 856 -25.80 -26.60 2.15
N THR A 857 -25.42 -25.89 1.09
CA THR A 857 -26.30 -24.91 0.44
C THR A 857 -26.98 -25.56 -0.76
N LYS A 858 -27.90 -24.82 -1.43
CA LYS A 858 -28.55 -25.30 -2.64
C LYS A 858 -27.53 -25.57 -3.75
N ASP A 859 -26.54 -24.70 -3.86
CA ASP A 859 -25.58 -24.69 -4.97
C ASP A 859 -24.24 -25.35 -4.58
N SER A 860 -24.05 -25.69 -3.30
CA SER A 860 -22.88 -26.43 -2.79
C SER A 860 -23.31 -27.64 -1.93
N PRO A 861 -23.82 -28.72 -2.54
CA PRO A 861 -24.19 -29.93 -1.81
C PRO A 861 -22.98 -30.72 -1.28
N GLU A 862 -21.79 -30.45 -1.82
CA GLU A 862 -20.54 -31.15 -1.54
C GLU A 862 -19.46 -30.11 -1.19
N ALA A 863 -18.56 -30.48 -0.28
CA ALA A 863 -17.33 -29.75 -0.01
C ALA A 863 -16.16 -30.40 -0.74
N TYR A 864 -15.26 -29.59 -1.29
CA TYR A 864 -14.09 -30.06 -2.05
C TYR A 864 -12.81 -29.64 -1.33
N LEU A 865 -12.37 -30.47 -0.38
CA LEU A 865 -11.24 -30.18 0.50
C LEU A 865 -9.90 -30.56 -0.15
N ARG A 866 -8.98 -29.61 -0.24
CA ARG A 866 -7.58 -29.83 -0.59
C ARG A 866 -6.68 -29.61 0.60
N SER A 867 -5.51 -30.24 0.56
CA SER A 867 -4.46 -30.06 1.55
C SER A 867 -3.08 -30.15 0.90
N ASN A 868 -2.11 -29.43 1.46
CA ASN A 868 -0.69 -29.59 1.10
C ASN A 868 -0.09 -30.90 1.64
N LYS A 869 -0.83 -31.63 2.50
CA LYS A 869 -0.45 -32.91 3.10
C LYS A 869 -1.57 -33.94 2.90
N GLU A 870 -1.20 -35.21 2.84
CA GLU A 870 -2.21 -36.28 2.80
C GLU A 870 -2.94 -36.36 4.16
N LEU A 871 -4.28 -36.38 4.14
CA LEU A 871 -5.11 -36.32 5.33
C LEU A 871 -5.65 -37.68 5.79
N GLY A 872 -5.42 -38.76 5.01
CA GLY A 872 -5.91 -40.10 5.34
C GLY A 872 -7.43 -40.27 5.30
N LEU A 873 -8.17 -39.27 4.78
CA LEU A 873 -9.62 -39.29 4.74
C LEU A 873 -10.17 -40.32 3.74
N LYS A 874 -11.24 -41.02 4.14
CA LYS A 874 -11.90 -42.05 3.32
C LYS A 874 -13.03 -41.47 2.47
N PHE A 875 -12.71 -40.46 1.66
CA PHE A 875 -13.61 -39.85 0.67
C PHE A 875 -13.05 -40.00 -0.73
N ASP A 876 -13.94 -40.02 -1.73
CA ASP A 876 -13.54 -39.99 -3.14
C ASP A 876 -12.77 -38.69 -3.42
N LYS A 877 -11.78 -38.77 -4.32
CA LYS A 877 -11.04 -37.59 -4.77
C LYS A 877 -11.49 -37.16 -6.17
N MET A 878 -11.74 -35.88 -6.34
CA MET A 878 -11.95 -35.24 -7.64
C MET A 878 -10.87 -34.18 -7.83
N ASN A 879 -10.07 -34.30 -8.89
CA ASN A 879 -9.03 -33.31 -9.25
C ASN A 879 -8.07 -33.01 -8.08
N GLY A 880 -7.79 -34.00 -7.22
CA GLY A 880 -6.94 -33.86 -6.03
C GLY A 880 -7.63 -33.36 -4.75
N ALA A 881 -8.91 -32.98 -4.80
CA ALA A 881 -9.71 -32.60 -3.64
C ALA A 881 -10.54 -33.78 -3.11
N TYR A 882 -10.63 -33.95 -1.80
CA TYR A 882 -11.60 -34.86 -1.16
C TYR A 882 -13.01 -34.31 -1.35
N LYS A 883 -13.87 -35.10 -1.99
CA LYS A 883 -15.28 -34.78 -2.21
C LYS A 883 -16.09 -35.27 -1.02
N ILE A 884 -16.57 -34.34 -0.21
CA ILE A 884 -17.23 -34.60 1.06
C ILE A 884 -18.71 -34.21 0.96
N PRO A 885 -19.64 -35.18 1.08
CA PRO A 885 -21.06 -34.87 1.07
C PRO A 885 -21.48 -34.06 2.29
N LEU A 886 -21.98 -32.84 2.07
CA LEU A 886 -22.45 -31.98 3.13
C LEU A 886 -23.88 -32.36 3.56
N LYS A 887 -24.20 -32.12 4.83
CA LYS A 887 -25.51 -32.45 5.43
C LYS A 887 -26.33 -31.19 5.68
N LYS A 888 -27.59 -31.36 6.10
CA LYS A 888 -28.47 -30.25 6.56
C LYS A 888 -28.03 -29.62 7.90
N LYS A 889 -26.90 -30.04 8.43
CA LYS A 889 -26.25 -29.56 9.66
C LYS A 889 -24.75 -29.67 9.42
N SER A 890 -23.98 -28.90 10.17
CA SER A 890 -22.51 -29.00 10.16
C SER A 890 -22.02 -30.43 10.36
N ILE A 891 -20.88 -30.74 9.76
CA ILE A 891 -20.23 -32.05 9.86
C ILE A 891 -18.80 -31.88 10.39
N SER A 892 -18.38 -32.82 11.21
CA SER A 892 -17.03 -32.87 11.76
C SER A 892 -16.18 -33.90 11.04
N ILE A 893 -14.92 -33.56 10.81
CA ILE A 893 -13.93 -34.41 10.14
C ILE A 893 -12.62 -34.36 10.93
N SER A 894 -12.25 -35.48 11.52
CA SER A 894 -10.95 -35.66 12.18
C SER A 894 -9.83 -35.90 11.18
N ILE A 895 -8.68 -35.26 11.41
CA ILE A 895 -7.42 -35.50 10.73
C ILE A 895 -6.29 -35.61 11.77
N GLU A 896 -5.36 -36.55 11.55
CA GLU A 896 -4.20 -36.81 12.43
C GLU A 896 -2.97 -35.95 12.07
#